data_AF-A0A2H9MU42-F1
#
_entry.id   AF-A0A2H9MU42-F1
#
_cell.length_a   1.000
_cell.length_b   1.000
_cell.length_c   1.000
_cell.angle_alpha   90.00
_cell.angle_beta   90.00
_cell.angle_gamma   90.00
#
_symmetry.space_group_name_H-M   'P 1'
#
loop_
_entity.id
_entity.type
_entity.pdbx_description
1 polymer ?
#
loop_
_entity_poly.entity_id
_entity_poly.type
_entity_poly.pdbx_seq_one_letter_code
_entity_poly.pdbx_strand_id
1 'polypeptide(L)'
;MVQATDGNWYAYFANVDKAKVADSTQSATSGKGLDFGVFCSKDTSSSVFGISLSATSGFAVPRSDGLAGFTNGITSFNQCTGAPTSSSNLNNVVRNAQSINTNPNILSGQIGLDSNAWPLIQLFSFGDVKIQYNAGGNPQSVTLEYDESTNISLTLDRSLYPQNSEVFLTVNDFQLNQDPTDEDSWTFNVNSPLATFYQAYDNSGSNSANGNAGLVNLNTYLSNLGFKDNGKLSIVLGNVMQLTSNDKQPDTSVDDAMPGNPFSQIVTLVENGPNSGIFDSVDDSDVSVVRILANAPRGQTGQIDYNQKSTSVLTGSSTSTISINKSTLTVGEGTKSLTPGKKFPVTLIDSDQNINSGSRDHLDVFRDTSLVPTLKIGNPTTLEKASDVQFHSSATALNAGDTANSSIPDKNSARLFIDTSNVAISTFKQLSLNLGISASSLQPLFIDSSLSNNDGTNWVNYDLRSFGNDFGITDFSDTSITLFFGSLGSLPITIIDSGDLSSHGLIQLDDANVQQLSSRSGTVYVVINFDSSNDTPVVGSISAEKNKQPIIFDLFSFGLSNSNDVNNAIYRFELEETSDNSSKFVGTLEYAVANQLNILDPNFIKTLRTIDDEIKFVVTNRLIDEKGIAISYSDLDKVGVITTTSTKSDISTHSGIVSSGSGTYRFGQSVTITLKDSDLNLKSDVIDIYLVNNDPN
;
A
#
# COMPACT_ATOMS: atom_id res chain seq x y z
N MET A 1 -46.01 -0.51 9.31
CA MET A 1 -45.06 -0.02 8.30
C MET A 1 -45.34 1.45 8.06
N VAL A 2 -44.31 2.20 7.68
CA VAL A 2 -44.31 3.66 7.44
C VAL A 2 -43.80 3.88 6.02
N GLN A 3 -44.45 4.75 5.24
CA GLN A 3 -43.92 5.14 3.94
C GLN A 3 -42.79 6.15 4.09
N ALA A 4 -41.64 5.89 3.47
CA ALA A 4 -40.51 6.80 3.46
C ALA A 4 -40.48 7.67 2.19
N THR A 5 -39.54 8.61 2.11
CA THR A 5 -39.45 9.62 1.03
C THR A 5 -39.17 9.04 -0.35
N ASP A 6 -38.63 7.82 -0.42
CA ASP A 6 -38.39 7.06 -1.65
C ASP A 6 -39.66 6.35 -2.18
N GLY A 7 -40.78 6.41 -1.43
CA GLY A 7 -42.04 5.76 -1.75
C GLY A 7 -42.18 4.32 -1.24
N ASN A 8 -41.11 3.72 -0.71
CA ASN A 8 -41.12 2.38 -0.14
C ASN A 8 -41.68 2.37 1.29
N TRP A 9 -42.06 1.19 1.76
CA TRP A 9 -42.63 0.98 3.09
C TRP A 9 -41.66 0.24 4.00
N TYR A 10 -41.38 0.82 5.15
CA TYR A 10 -40.40 0.31 6.11
C TYR A 10 -41.08 -0.07 7.43
N ALA A 11 -40.56 -1.10 8.09
CA ALA A 11 -40.90 -1.42 9.48
C ALA A 11 -39.69 -2.02 10.16
N TYR A 12 -39.36 -1.46 11.32
CA TYR A 12 -38.37 -2.01 12.24
C TYR A 12 -39.11 -2.70 13.38
N PHE A 13 -38.67 -3.91 13.72
CA PHE A 13 -39.20 -4.66 14.84
C PHE A 13 -38.12 -5.53 15.47
N ALA A 14 -38.25 -5.79 16.77
CA ALA A 14 -37.29 -6.58 17.52
C ALA A 14 -37.99 -7.46 18.56
N ASN A 15 -37.30 -8.53 18.99
CA ASN A 15 -37.76 -9.33 20.11
C ASN A 15 -37.65 -8.48 21.39
N VAL A 16 -38.76 -8.36 22.14
CA VAL A 16 -38.86 -7.48 23.31
C VAL A 16 -37.84 -7.81 24.40
N ASP A 17 -37.55 -9.09 24.64
CA ASP A 17 -36.63 -9.49 25.69
C ASP A 17 -35.18 -9.19 25.28
N LYS A 18 -34.83 -9.45 24.01
CA LYS A 18 -33.48 -9.15 23.48
C LYS A 18 -33.20 -7.66 23.39
N ALA A 19 -34.17 -6.88 22.91
CA ALA A 19 -34.06 -5.42 22.85
C ALA A 19 -33.84 -4.83 24.25
N LYS A 20 -34.55 -5.31 25.27
CA LYS A 20 -34.34 -4.88 26.66
C LYS A 20 -32.96 -5.23 27.20
N VAL A 21 -32.47 -6.44 26.92
CA VAL A 21 -31.11 -6.85 27.34
C VAL A 21 -30.07 -5.97 26.67
N ALA A 22 -30.15 -5.77 25.36
CA ALA A 22 -29.26 -4.92 24.58
C ALA A 22 -29.23 -3.48 25.13
N ASP A 23 -30.39 -2.85 25.23
CA ASP A 23 -30.54 -1.47 25.70
C ASP A 23 -30.12 -1.29 27.17
N SER A 24 -30.30 -2.31 28.01
CA SER A 24 -29.86 -2.27 29.41
C SER A 24 -28.35 -2.11 29.59
N THR A 25 -27.57 -2.43 28.55
CA THR A 25 -26.12 -2.20 28.55
C THR A 25 -25.80 -0.71 28.52
N GLN A 26 -26.66 0.13 27.92
CA GLN A 26 -26.37 1.54 27.60
C GLN A 26 -26.94 2.53 28.64
N SER A 27 -26.95 2.13 29.91
CA SER A 27 -27.51 2.93 31.00
C SER A 27 -26.66 4.14 31.42
N ALA A 28 -25.38 4.17 31.05
CA ALA A 28 -24.43 5.20 31.46
C ALA A 28 -24.37 6.40 30.48
N THR A 29 -24.50 6.12 29.18
CA THR A 29 -24.42 7.12 28.11
C THR A 29 -25.42 6.75 27.01
N SER A 30 -26.40 7.63 26.77
CA SER A 30 -27.38 7.42 25.69
C SER A 30 -26.79 7.69 24.30
N GLY A 31 -27.32 7.05 23.27
CA GLY A 31 -26.89 7.19 21.87
C GLY A 31 -25.61 6.42 21.53
N LYS A 32 -25.22 5.43 22.34
CA LYS A 32 -23.97 4.66 22.20
C LYS A 32 -24.24 3.17 22.34
N GLY A 33 -23.32 2.33 21.85
CA GLY A 33 -23.44 0.88 21.94
C GLY A 33 -24.80 0.37 21.44
N LEU A 34 -25.38 -0.63 22.10
CA LEU A 34 -26.66 -1.24 21.68
C LEU A 34 -27.88 -0.48 22.23
N ASP A 35 -27.97 0.84 21.97
CA ASP A 35 -29.05 1.71 22.45
C ASP A 35 -30.21 1.77 21.44
N PHE A 36 -31.43 1.45 21.90
CA PHE A 36 -32.65 1.47 21.07
C PHE A 36 -33.36 2.84 21.11
N GLY A 37 -32.85 3.79 21.89
CA GLY A 37 -33.44 5.07 22.22
C GLY A 37 -34.17 5.00 23.56
N VAL A 38 -35.47 5.33 23.58
CA VAL A 38 -36.29 5.23 24.80
C VAL A 38 -37.50 4.36 24.57
N PHE A 39 -37.85 3.56 25.58
CA PHE A 39 -38.99 2.64 25.49
C PHE A 39 -40.27 3.24 26.05
N CYS A 40 -41.37 2.91 25.37
CA CYS A 40 -42.73 3.24 25.75
C CYS A 40 -43.60 1.97 25.79
N SER A 41 -44.58 1.96 26.69
CA SER A 41 -45.58 0.91 26.78
C SER A 41 -46.53 0.96 25.58
N LYS A 42 -47.00 -0.21 25.14
CA LYS A 42 -48.09 -0.37 24.16
C LYS A 42 -49.37 0.38 24.54
N ASP A 43 -49.55 0.69 25.82
CA ASP A 43 -50.73 1.40 26.34
C ASP A 43 -50.61 2.94 26.22
N THR A 44 -49.54 3.44 25.61
CA THR A 44 -49.37 4.87 25.30
C THR A 44 -50.49 5.36 24.38
N SER A 45 -51.10 6.51 24.71
CA SER A 45 -52.18 7.10 23.92
C SER A 45 -51.74 7.39 22.48
N SER A 46 -52.58 7.07 21.49
CA SER A 46 -52.30 7.37 20.08
C SER A 46 -52.16 8.86 19.78
N SER A 47 -52.63 9.73 20.68
CA SER A 47 -52.42 11.19 20.56
C SER A 47 -50.97 11.61 20.76
N VAL A 48 -50.12 10.77 21.36
CA VAL A 48 -48.70 11.07 21.64
C VAL A 48 -47.86 10.97 20.37
N PHE A 49 -48.07 9.92 19.57
CA PHE A 49 -47.28 9.64 18.36
C PHE A 49 -48.11 9.62 17.07
N GLY A 50 -49.40 9.93 17.14
CA GLY A 50 -50.32 9.96 16.00
C GLY A 50 -50.88 8.59 15.57
N ILE A 51 -50.35 7.48 16.09
CA ILE A 51 -50.76 6.11 15.77
C ILE A 51 -50.99 5.25 17.01
N SER A 52 -51.80 4.18 16.89
CA SER A 52 -51.92 3.17 17.95
C SER A 52 -50.85 2.09 17.80
N LEU A 53 -50.16 1.77 18.90
CA LEU A 53 -49.18 0.68 19.01
C LEU A 53 -49.64 -0.41 19.99
N SER A 54 -50.95 -0.46 20.27
CA SER A 54 -51.54 -1.39 21.24
C SER A 54 -51.38 -2.88 20.90
N ALA A 55 -51.03 -3.20 19.65
CA ALA A 55 -50.78 -4.55 19.17
C ALA A 55 -49.33 -5.04 19.43
N THR A 56 -48.44 -4.17 19.89
CA THR A 56 -47.05 -4.54 20.22
C THR A 56 -46.93 -4.93 21.71
N SER A 57 -45.77 -5.46 22.11
CA SER A 57 -45.40 -5.62 23.53
C SER A 57 -44.84 -4.33 24.15
N GLY A 58 -44.62 -3.30 23.34
CA GLY A 58 -43.90 -2.07 23.63
C GLY A 58 -43.27 -1.53 22.35
N PHE A 59 -42.63 -0.38 22.42
CA PHE A 59 -41.91 0.19 21.27
C PHE A 59 -40.79 1.11 21.72
N ALA A 60 -39.77 1.26 20.88
CA ALA A 60 -38.68 2.19 21.07
C ALA A 60 -38.85 3.40 20.14
N VAL A 61 -38.50 4.58 20.64
CA VAL A 61 -38.42 5.81 19.86
C VAL A 61 -37.04 6.45 20.01
N PRO A 62 -36.54 7.11 18.96
CA PRO A 62 -35.15 7.58 18.91
C PRO A 62 -34.91 8.84 19.74
N ARG A 63 -35.94 9.47 20.29
CA ARG A 63 -35.85 10.82 20.89
C ARG A 63 -36.56 10.84 22.23
N SER A 64 -35.95 11.50 23.22
CA SER A 64 -36.50 11.65 24.57
C SER A 64 -36.98 13.07 24.89
N ASP A 65 -36.45 14.11 24.23
CA ASP A 65 -36.79 15.50 24.53
C ASP A 65 -38.25 15.83 24.23
N GLY A 66 -38.97 16.36 25.24
CA GLY A 66 -40.40 16.64 25.15
C GLY A 66 -41.30 15.42 25.43
N LEU A 67 -40.72 14.23 25.56
CA LEU A 67 -41.39 13.04 26.09
C LEU A 67 -41.17 12.91 27.60
N ALA A 68 -42.16 12.35 28.27
CA ALA A 68 -42.10 11.99 29.69
C ALA A 68 -42.72 10.60 29.91
N GLY A 69 -42.30 9.92 30.97
CA GLY A 69 -42.80 8.58 31.31
C GLY A 69 -42.19 7.46 30.46
N PHE A 70 -41.20 7.76 29.62
CA PHE A 70 -40.40 6.73 28.95
C PHE A 70 -39.49 5.99 29.93
N THR A 71 -39.03 4.83 29.52
CA THR A 71 -38.14 3.95 30.29
C THR A 71 -36.97 3.47 29.43
N ASN A 72 -36.15 2.59 29.99
CA ASN A 72 -35.01 1.93 29.34
C ASN A 72 -35.15 0.40 29.46
N GLY A 73 -34.15 -0.34 28.97
CA GLY A 73 -34.12 -1.81 28.99
C GLY A 73 -34.15 -2.44 30.38
N ILE A 74 -33.85 -1.68 31.45
CA ILE A 74 -33.78 -2.18 32.83
C ILE A 74 -35.16 -2.25 33.47
N THR A 75 -35.99 -1.24 33.26
CA THR A 75 -37.28 -1.09 33.95
C THR A 75 -38.45 -1.55 33.08
N SER A 76 -39.62 -1.78 33.70
CA SER A 76 -40.83 -2.13 32.94
C SER A 76 -41.35 -0.91 32.18
N PHE A 77 -41.86 -1.13 30.97
CA PHE A 77 -42.34 -0.04 30.12
C PHE A 77 -43.49 0.72 30.76
N ASN A 78 -43.40 2.05 30.74
CA ASN A 78 -44.45 2.95 31.20
C ASN A 78 -45.11 3.67 30.01
N GLN A 79 -46.29 4.22 30.23
CA GLN A 79 -46.95 5.04 29.21
C GLN A 79 -46.17 6.32 29.00
N CYS A 80 -45.82 6.59 27.74
CA CYS A 80 -45.22 7.86 27.37
C CYS A 80 -46.29 8.94 27.24
N THR A 81 -45.90 10.17 27.53
CA THR A 81 -46.73 11.39 27.42
C THR A 81 -45.89 12.51 26.82
N GLY A 82 -46.53 13.57 26.34
CA GLY A 82 -45.86 14.66 25.64
C GLY A 82 -45.71 14.37 24.14
N ALA A 83 -44.68 14.94 23.52
CA ALA A 83 -44.34 14.71 22.11
C ALA A 83 -42.83 14.92 21.91
N PRO A 84 -42.15 14.11 21.09
CA PRO A 84 -40.73 14.27 20.82
C PRO A 84 -40.44 15.55 20.03
N THR A 85 -39.46 16.34 20.48
CA THR A 85 -39.23 17.72 19.96
C THR A 85 -37.83 18.01 19.45
N SER A 86 -36.82 17.18 19.73
CA SER A 86 -35.44 17.45 19.31
C SER A 86 -35.02 16.77 18.01
N SER A 87 -33.85 17.16 17.50
CA SER A 87 -33.18 16.45 16.39
C SER A 87 -32.19 15.39 16.86
N SER A 88 -31.91 15.31 18.17
CA SER A 88 -30.93 14.37 18.73
C SER A 88 -31.45 12.94 18.67
N ASN A 89 -30.78 12.09 17.90
CA ASN A 89 -31.10 10.67 17.79
C ASN A 89 -30.31 9.87 18.84
N LEU A 90 -31.00 9.19 19.73
CA LEU A 90 -30.45 8.29 20.74
C LEU A 90 -30.41 6.83 20.28
N ASN A 91 -31.09 6.50 19.17
CA ASN A 91 -31.08 5.16 18.63
C ASN A 91 -29.76 4.90 17.89
N ASN A 92 -29.04 3.86 18.30
CA ASN A 92 -27.76 3.43 17.72
C ASN A 92 -27.82 2.02 17.09
N VAL A 93 -29.02 1.44 16.98
CA VAL A 93 -29.28 0.14 16.31
C VAL A 93 -30.11 0.29 15.03
N VAL A 94 -30.60 1.49 14.73
CA VAL A 94 -31.11 1.90 13.41
C VAL A 94 -30.68 3.35 13.15
N ARG A 95 -29.46 3.52 12.66
CA ARG A 95 -28.76 4.80 12.50
C ARG A 95 -29.14 5.53 11.23
N ASN A 96 -29.25 4.81 10.11
CA ASN A 96 -29.42 5.38 8.77
C ASN A 96 -30.79 5.03 8.15
N ALA A 97 -31.85 5.08 8.96
CA ALA A 97 -33.21 4.85 8.46
C ALA A 97 -33.61 5.84 7.36
N GLN A 98 -34.22 5.35 6.29
CA GLN A 98 -34.77 6.18 5.23
C GLN A 98 -35.75 7.22 5.82
N SER A 99 -35.61 8.48 5.40
CA SER A 99 -36.42 9.57 5.92
C SER A 99 -37.91 9.34 5.70
N ILE A 100 -38.74 9.57 6.72
CA ILE A 100 -40.20 9.44 6.63
C ILE A 100 -40.81 10.43 5.62
N ASN A 101 -41.82 9.99 4.86
CA ASN A 101 -42.54 10.87 3.93
C ASN A 101 -43.39 11.89 4.70
N THR A 102 -43.05 13.17 4.61
CA THR A 102 -43.75 14.28 5.28
C THR A 102 -44.47 15.23 4.31
N ASN A 103 -44.82 14.74 3.10
CA ASN A 103 -45.53 15.55 2.12
C ASN A 103 -46.85 16.11 2.72
N PRO A 104 -47.08 17.44 2.65
CA PRO A 104 -48.19 18.09 3.34
C PRO A 104 -49.59 17.67 2.84
N ASN A 105 -49.67 17.00 1.67
CA ASN A 105 -50.95 16.54 1.10
C ASN A 105 -51.39 15.17 1.63
N ILE A 106 -50.56 14.49 2.41
CA ILE A 106 -50.82 13.18 3.01
C ILE A 106 -50.47 13.21 4.50
N LEU A 107 -50.94 12.23 5.25
CA LEU A 107 -50.48 12.04 6.61
C LEU A 107 -49.00 11.61 6.60
N SER A 108 -48.22 12.08 7.57
CA SER A 108 -46.81 11.68 7.74
C SER A 108 -46.69 10.15 7.72
N GLY A 109 -45.83 9.63 6.84
CA GLY A 109 -45.62 8.21 6.65
C GLY A 109 -46.82 7.43 6.09
N GLN A 110 -47.84 8.12 5.54
CA GLN A 110 -49.16 7.59 5.15
C GLN A 110 -50.01 7.04 6.30
N ILE A 111 -49.53 7.14 7.55
CA ILE A 111 -50.21 6.60 8.73
C ILE A 111 -50.44 7.65 9.82
N GLY A 112 -49.88 8.85 9.68
CA GLY A 112 -50.00 9.94 10.66
C GLY A 112 -49.01 9.83 11.81
N LEU A 113 -47.92 9.08 11.65
CA LEU A 113 -46.86 8.97 12.65
C LEU A 113 -46.17 10.32 12.84
N ASP A 114 -45.94 10.72 14.10
CA ASP A 114 -45.06 11.84 14.42
C ASP A 114 -43.67 11.61 13.80
N SER A 115 -43.22 12.53 12.94
CA SER A 115 -41.94 12.40 12.24
C SER A 115 -40.76 12.32 13.20
N ASN A 116 -40.86 12.91 14.39
CA ASN A 116 -39.83 12.84 15.42
C ASN A 116 -39.86 11.51 16.21
N ALA A 117 -40.84 10.64 15.98
CA ALA A 117 -40.81 9.27 16.50
C ALA A 117 -40.10 8.29 15.55
N TRP A 118 -39.73 8.72 14.33
CA TRP A 118 -39.05 7.89 13.33
C TRP A 118 -37.52 7.96 13.44
N PRO A 119 -36.78 6.82 13.32
CA PRO A 119 -37.27 5.44 13.17
C PRO A 119 -37.86 4.85 14.46
N LEU A 120 -39.09 4.33 14.36
CA LEU A 120 -39.79 3.65 15.47
C LEU A 120 -39.57 2.14 15.37
N ILE A 121 -39.14 1.51 16.47
CA ILE A 121 -38.91 0.06 16.55
C ILE A 121 -40.05 -0.57 17.34
N GLN A 122 -40.82 -1.47 16.70
CA GLN A 122 -41.92 -2.19 17.34
C GLN A 122 -41.39 -3.43 18.07
N LEU A 123 -41.76 -3.62 19.33
CA LEU A 123 -41.31 -4.77 20.11
C LEU A 123 -42.38 -5.84 20.14
N PHE A 124 -42.00 -7.09 19.90
CA PHE A 124 -42.89 -8.24 19.97
C PHE A 124 -42.24 -9.36 20.77
N SER A 125 -43.04 -10.20 21.42
CA SER A 125 -42.57 -11.47 21.98
C SER A 125 -42.80 -12.57 20.94
N PHE A 126 -41.73 -13.14 20.39
CA PHE A 126 -41.80 -14.17 19.36
C PHE A 126 -40.64 -15.16 19.44
N GLY A 127 -40.88 -16.38 18.97
CA GLY A 127 -39.85 -17.30 18.47
C GLY A 127 -39.87 -17.24 16.94
N ASP A 128 -40.15 -18.34 16.25
CA ASP A 128 -40.37 -18.28 14.80
C ASP A 128 -41.53 -17.34 14.46
N VAL A 129 -41.34 -16.48 13.45
CA VAL A 129 -42.31 -15.46 13.07
C VAL A 129 -42.59 -15.50 11.57
N LYS A 130 -43.87 -15.45 11.22
CA LYS A 130 -44.32 -15.26 9.83
C LYS A 130 -44.70 -13.81 9.62
N ILE A 131 -43.90 -13.09 8.84
CA ILE A 131 -44.22 -11.75 8.38
C ILE A 131 -45.10 -11.89 7.15
N GLN A 132 -46.31 -11.35 7.20
CA GLN A 132 -47.27 -11.47 6.12
C GLN A 132 -47.85 -10.10 5.74
N TYR A 133 -47.67 -9.72 4.48
CA TYR A 133 -48.36 -8.58 3.88
C TYR A 133 -49.65 -9.07 3.22
N ASN A 134 -50.78 -8.65 3.80
CA ASN A 134 -52.12 -8.96 3.32
C ASN A 134 -52.53 -7.96 2.23
N ALA A 135 -52.00 -8.13 1.03
CA ALA A 135 -52.45 -7.38 -0.15
C ALA A 135 -53.92 -7.68 -0.46
N GLY A 136 -54.58 -6.84 -1.27
CA GLY A 136 -55.95 -7.09 -1.76
C GLY A 136 -56.13 -8.36 -2.63
N GLY A 137 -55.08 -9.19 -2.76
CA GLY A 137 -55.03 -10.48 -3.45
C GLY A 137 -54.37 -11.54 -2.57
N ASN A 138 -53.48 -12.36 -3.15
CA ASN A 138 -52.75 -13.36 -2.36
C ASN A 138 -51.78 -12.70 -1.37
N PRO A 139 -51.75 -13.14 -0.11
CA PRO A 139 -50.81 -12.62 0.86
C PRO A 139 -49.38 -12.97 0.44
N GLN A 140 -48.47 -12.00 0.59
CA GLN A 140 -47.03 -12.22 0.49
C GLN A 140 -46.52 -12.52 1.89
N SER A 141 -45.69 -13.56 2.06
CA SER A 141 -45.16 -13.89 3.38
C SER A 141 -43.73 -14.37 3.35
N VAL A 142 -42.99 -14.01 4.39
CA VAL A 142 -41.66 -14.52 4.73
C VAL A 142 -41.76 -15.13 6.12
N THR A 143 -41.19 -16.32 6.29
CA THR A 143 -41.02 -16.94 7.61
C THR A 143 -39.60 -16.69 8.05
N LEU A 144 -39.43 -16.16 9.25
CA LEU A 144 -38.15 -16.05 9.95
C LEU A 144 -38.13 -17.14 11.03
N GLU A 145 -37.13 -17.99 10.96
CA GLU A 145 -36.82 -18.95 12.02
C GLU A 145 -35.95 -18.24 13.06
N TYR A 146 -36.32 -18.37 14.33
CA TYR A 146 -35.59 -17.79 15.45
C TYR A 146 -34.81 -18.91 16.14
N ASP A 147 -33.68 -19.27 15.53
CA ASP A 147 -32.82 -20.37 15.98
C ASP A 147 -31.33 -20.00 15.87
N GLU A 148 -30.46 -20.94 16.22
CA GLU A 148 -29.01 -20.83 16.07
C GLU A 148 -28.60 -20.52 14.63
N SER A 149 -27.71 -19.55 14.48
CA SER A 149 -27.16 -19.20 13.17
C SER A 149 -26.20 -20.29 12.71
N THR A 150 -26.52 -20.93 11.59
CA THR A 150 -25.81 -22.13 11.09
C THR A 150 -24.60 -21.82 10.20
N ASN A 151 -24.45 -20.58 9.74
CA ASN A 151 -23.43 -20.14 8.78
C ASN A 151 -22.37 -19.22 9.41
N ILE A 152 -21.82 -19.61 10.56
CA ILE A 152 -20.77 -18.83 11.23
C ILE A 152 -19.37 -19.37 10.85
N SER A 153 -18.54 -18.51 10.26
CA SER A 153 -17.18 -18.86 9.83
C SER A 153 -16.19 -17.71 9.96
N LEU A 154 -14.93 -18.05 10.20
CA LEU A 154 -13.78 -17.16 10.03
C LEU A 154 -12.92 -17.71 8.89
N THR A 155 -12.54 -16.84 7.95
CA THR A 155 -11.66 -17.16 6.83
C THR A 155 -10.48 -16.22 6.78
N LEU A 156 -9.34 -16.74 6.32
CA LEU A 156 -8.12 -15.99 6.07
C LEU A 156 -7.83 -15.96 4.57
N ASP A 157 -7.10 -14.95 4.12
CA ASP A 157 -6.78 -14.74 2.70
C ASP A 157 -5.77 -15.73 2.11
N ARG A 158 -4.89 -16.31 2.94
CA ARG A 158 -3.85 -17.24 2.50
C ARG A 158 -3.48 -18.26 3.57
N SER A 159 -2.82 -19.33 3.15
CA SER A 159 -2.40 -20.44 4.04
C SER A 159 -0.96 -20.34 4.55
N LEU A 160 -0.14 -19.48 3.93
CA LEU A 160 1.25 -19.26 4.28
C LEU A 160 1.54 -17.76 4.13
N TYR A 161 2.13 -17.18 5.17
CA TYR A 161 2.38 -15.74 5.23
C TYR A 161 3.88 -15.42 5.24
N PRO A 162 4.38 -14.63 4.28
CA PRO A 162 5.75 -14.15 4.30
C PRO A 162 5.95 -13.04 5.35
N GLN A 163 7.20 -12.71 5.65
CA GLN A 163 7.52 -11.62 6.57
C GLN A 163 6.97 -10.29 6.04
N ASN A 164 6.51 -9.42 6.95
CA ASN A 164 5.87 -8.12 6.67
C ASN A 164 4.48 -8.17 6.03
N SER A 165 4.00 -9.34 5.58
CA SER A 165 2.67 -9.47 4.98
C SER A 165 1.53 -9.13 5.95
N GLU A 166 0.41 -8.74 5.37
CA GLU A 166 -0.82 -8.47 6.09
C GLU A 166 -1.67 -9.74 6.20
N VAL A 167 -2.45 -9.82 7.27
CA VAL A 167 -3.37 -10.92 7.54
C VAL A 167 -4.78 -10.40 7.40
N PHE A 168 -5.47 -10.80 6.33
CA PHE A 168 -6.84 -10.38 6.07
C PHE A 168 -7.76 -11.44 6.69
N LEU A 169 -8.60 -11.02 7.63
CA LEU A 169 -9.55 -11.91 8.26
C LEU A 169 -10.98 -11.44 7.95
N THR A 170 -11.80 -12.40 7.56
CA THR A 170 -13.23 -12.21 7.26
C THR A 170 -14.04 -13.10 8.18
N VAL A 171 -15.02 -12.51 8.86
CA VAL A 171 -15.99 -13.20 9.69
C VAL A 171 -17.36 -13.12 9.03
N ASN A 172 -17.95 -14.27 8.75
CA ASN A 172 -19.37 -14.36 8.43
C ASN A 172 -20.12 -14.70 9.71
N ASP A 173 -20.88 -13.75 10.25
CA ASP A 173 -21.77 -13.94 11.38
C ASP A 173 -22.94 -12.95 11.32
N PHE A 174 -24.07 -13.43 10.83
CA PHE A 174 -25.29 -12.63 10.75
C PHE A 174 -25.82 -12.18 12.13
N GLN A 175 -25.40 -12.79 13.24
CA GLN A 175 -25.78 -12.30 14.57
C GLN A 175 -25.04 -11.01 14.94
N LEU A 176 -23.93 -10.67 14.29
CA LEU A 176 -23.27 -9.38 14.51
C LEU A 176 -23.96 -8.22 13.76
N ASN A 177 -24.78 -8.52 12.75
CA ASN A 177 -25.55 -7.52 12.00
C ASN A 177 -26.80 -7.07 12.81
N GLN A 178 -26.65 -5.96 13.54
CA GLN A 178 -27.65 -5.35 14.41
C GLN A 178 -28.43 -4.23 13.71
N ASP A 179 -27.76 -3.42 12.89
CA ASP A 179 -28.36 -2.31 12.17
C ASP A 179 -28.61 -2.70 10.70
N PRO A 180 -29.88 -2.91 10.29
CA PRO A 180 -30.18 -3.29 8.91
C PRO A 180 -30.02 -2.13 7.90
N THR A 181 -29.64 -0.93 8.35
CA THR A 181 -29.62 0.30 7.54
C THR A 181 -28.23 0.87 7.30
N ASP A 182 -27.21 0.39 8.01
CA ASP A 182 -25.87 0.95 8.04
C ASP A 182 -24.86 -0.15 8.37
N GLU A 183 -23.60 -0.02 7.96
CA GLU A 183 -22.58 -1.02 8.31
C GLU A 183 -22.33 -1.06 9.82
N ASP A 184 -22.28 -2.26 10.38
CA ASP A 184 -21.93 -2.46 11.78
C ASP A 184 -20.43 -2.59 12.04
N SER A 185 -19.98 -2.01 13.15
CA SER A 185 -18.60 -2.06 13.62
C SER A 185 -18.51 -2.74 14.97
N TRP A 186 -17.70 -3.80 15.05
CA TRP A 186 -17.46 -4.58 16.27
C TRP A 186 -15.99 -4.58 16.63
N THR A 187 -15.67 -4.13 17.83
CA THR A 187 -14.30 -4.08 18.35
C THR A 187 -14.11 -5.15 19.42
N PHE A 188 -13.07 -5.96 19.27
CA PHE A 188 -12.73 -7.05 20.18
C PHE A 188 -11.40 -6.75 20.86
N ASN A 189 -11.33 -6.80 22.19
CA ASN A 189 -10.05 -6.96 22.87
C ASN A 189 -9.66 -8.42 22.80
N VAL A 190 -8.62 -8.72 22.01
CA VAL A 190 -8.30 -10.09 21.58
C VAL A 190 -7.36 -10.83 22.54
N ASN A 191 -6.83 -10.13 23.55
CA ASN A 191 -6.04 -10.70 24.63
C ASN A 191 -6.79 -10.61 25.98
N SER A 192 -6.29 -11.31 27.00
CA SER A 192 -6.85 -11.32 28.35
C SER A 192 -6.77 -9.93 29.02
N PRO A 193 -7.88 -9.40 29.56
CA PRO A 193 -9.22 -9.97 29.55
C PRO A 193 -9.90 -9.79 28.19
N LEU A 194 -10.48 -10.86 27.63
CA LEU A 194 -11.25 -10.74 26.40
C LEU A 194 -12.42 -9.78 26.60
N ALA A 195 -12.70 -8.95 25.59
CA ALA A 195 -13.82 -8.03 25.59
C ALA A 195 -14.41 -7.90 24.18
N THR A 196 -15.71 -7.60 24.11
CA THR A 196 -16.43 -7.36 22.86
C THR A 196 -17.23 -6.07 23.02
N PHE A 197 -17.11 -5.18 22.04
CA PHE A 197 -17.77 -3.89 22.00
C PHE A 197 -18.49 -3.71 20.67
N TYR A 198 -19.64 -3.09 20.72
CA TYR A 198 -20.36 -2.64 19.54
C TYR A 198 -20.18 -1.14 19.39
N GLN A 199 -19.79 -0.69 18.19
CA GLN A 199 -19.62 0.73 17.86
C GLN A 199 -18.63 1.44 18.81
N ALA A 200 -17.46 0.82 19.07
CA ALA A 200 -16.37 1.54 19.73
C ALA A 200 -15.87 2.67 18.82
N TYR A 201 -15.60 2.30 17.58
CA TYR A 201 -15.48 3.17 16.42
C TYR A 201 -16.72 3.00 15.53
N ASP A 202 -17.08 4.02 14.76
CA ASP A 202 -18.06 3.87 13.68
C ASP A 202 -17.45 3.19 12.44
N ASN A 203 -18.23 3.01 11.37
CA ASN A 203 -17.79 2.38 10.13
C ASN A 203 -16.66 3.16 9.40
N SER A 204 -16.39 4.41 9.79
CA SER A 204 -15.32 5.26 9.28
C SER A 204 -14.11 5.37 10.23
N GLY A 205 -14.13 4.67 11.36
CA GLY A 205 -13.08 4.72 12.38
C GLY A 205 -13.16 5.91 13.34
N SER A 206 -14.19 6.75 13.26
CA SER A 206 -14.36 7.85 14.23
C SER A 206 -14.82 7.31 15.59
N ASN A 207 -14.35 7.95 16.68
CA ASN A 207 -14.74 7.56 18.03
C ASN A 207 -16.27 7.64 18.22
N SER A 208 -16.91 6.49 18.38
CA SER A 208 -18.32 6.41 18.74
C SER A 208 -18.46 6.23 20.26
N ALA A 209 -18.35 5.00 20.77
CA ALA A 209 -18.36 4.74 22.21
C ALA A 209 -16.97 4.85 22.86
N ASN A 210 -15.88 4.77 22.09
CA ASN A 210 -14.52 4.86 22.62
C ASN A 210 -14.26 6.15 23.41
N GLY A 211 -13.58 6.03 24.56
CA GLY A 211 -13.25 7.14 25.46
C GLY A 211 -14.40 7.62 26.34
N ASN A 212 -15.53 6.90 26.38
CA ASN A 212 -16.66 7.23 27.24
C ASN A 212 -17.31 5.98 27.87
N ALA A 213 -18.09 6.20 28.92
CA ALA A 213 -18.76 5.13 29.68
C ALA A 213 -19.85 4.37 28.90
N GLY A 214 -20.15 4.77 27.66
CA GLY A 214 -21.01 4.03 26.74
C GLY A 214 -20.29 2.84 26.07
N LEU A 215 -18.96 2.75 26.17
CA LEU A 215 -18.21 1.59 25.71
C LEU A 215 -18.35 0.44 26.72
N VAL A 216 -19.35 -0.40 26.53
CA VAL A 216 -19.69 -1.45 27.49
C VAL A 216 -19.19 -2.80 26.98
N ASN A 217 -18.39 -3.49 27.79
CA ASN A 217 -17.95 -4.85 27.47
C ASN A 217 -19.14 -5.82 27.48
N LEU A 218 -19.50 -6.32 26.30
CA LEU A 218 -20.67 -7.16 26.08
C LEU A 218 -20.46 -8.62 26.51
N ASN A 219 -19.25 -9.06 26.86
CA ASN A 219 -18.95 -10.48 27.09
C ASN A 219 -19.84 -11.17 28.15
N THR A 220 -20.29 -10.45 29.16
CA THR A 220 -21.21 -10.98 30.19
C THR A 220 -22.67 -10.96 29.76
N TYR A 221 -23.00 -10.27 28.67
CA TYR A 221 -24.35 -10.10 28.12
C TYR A 221 -24.61 -10.96 26.87
N LEU A 222 -23.57 -11.37 26.15
CA LEU A 222 -23.65 -12.14 24.90
C LEU A 222 -24.63 -13.34 24.96
N SER A 223 -24.56 -14.16 26.01
CA SER A 223 -25.46 -15.31 26.17
C SER A 223 -26.94 -14.91 26.29
N ASN A 224 -27.22 -13.80 26.98
CA ASN A 224 -28.56 -13.26 27.09
C ASN A 224 -29.02 -12.56 25.81
N LEU A 225 -28.09 -12.08 24.98
CA LEU A 225 -28.37 -11.54 23.65
C LEU A 225 -28.64 -12.64 22.60
N GLY A 226 -28.26 -13.89 22.89
CA GLY A 226 -28.52 -15.04 22.01
C GLY A 226 -27.26 -15.59 21.33
N PHE A 227 -26.11 -14.94 21.53
CA PHE A 227 -24.82 -15.49 21.15
C PHE A 227 -24.50 -16.73 21.99
N LYS A 228 -23.90 -17.73 21.37
CA LYS A 228 -23.43 -18.92 22.09
C LYS A 228 -21.93 -18.89 22.18
N ASP A 229 -21.31 -19.39 21.12
CA ASP A 229 -19.88 -19.59 21.00
C ASP A 229 -19.23 -18.48 20.18
N ASN A 230 -20.03 -17.80 19.36
CA ASN A 230 -19.72 -16.63 18.56
C ASN A 230 -19.79 -15.31 19.35
N GLY A 231 -19.49 -14.19 18.70
CA GLY A 231 -19.43 -12.87 19.34
C GLY A 231 -18.19 -12.64 20.24
N LYS A 232 -17.22 -13.57 20.21
CA LYS A 232 -15.93 -13.46 20.90
C LYS A 232 -14.82 -13.81 19.94
N LEU A 233 -13.79 -12.96 19.92
CA LEU A 233 -12.57 -13.15 19.13
C LEU A 233 -11.38 -13.16 20.09
N SER A 234 -10.48 -14.14 19.94
CA SER A 234 -9.19 -14.13 20.62
C SER A 234 -8.07 -14.40 19.65
N ILE A 235 -6.93 -13.75 19.88
CA ILE A 235 -5.75 -13.87 19.01
C ILE A 235 -4.53 -14.14 19.88
N VAL A 236 -3.82 -15.22 19.55
CA VAL A 236 -2.48 -15.50 20.06
C VAL A 236 -1.48 -15.02 19.02
N LEU A 237 -0.93 -13.81 19.24
CA LEU A 237 0.03 -13.18 18.33
C LEU A 237 1.33 -14.00 18.17
N GLY A 238 1.82 -14.58 19.27
CA GLY A 238 3.11 -15.27 19.31
C GLY A 238 4.28 -14.34 18.95
N ASN A 239 5.36 -14.90 18.43
CA ASN A 239 6.46 -14.14 17.80
C ASN A 239 6.23 -13.99 16.29
N VAL A 240 4.97 -14.03 15.85
CA VAL A 240 4.59 -14.14 14.44
C VAL A 240 3.80 -12.92 13.99
N MET A 241 2.75 -12.55 14.71
CA MET A 241 1.86 -11.46 14.34
C MET A 241 2.05 -10.24 15.23
N GLN A 242 1.62 -9.08 14.73
CA GLN A 242 1.43 -7.85 15.48
C GLN A 242 0.09 -7.21 15.10
N LEU A 243 -0.45 -6.39 15.99
CA LEU A 243 -1.63 -5.57 15.72
C LEU A 243 -1.19 -4.19 15.27
N THR A 244 -1.92 -3.63 14.31
CA THR A 244 -1.70 -2.30 13.75
C THR A 244 -3.00 -1.51 13.71
N SER A 245 -2.90 -0.23 13.37
CA SER A 245 -4.05 0.62 13.06
C SER A 245 -4.29 0.67 11.55
N ASN A 246 -5.49 1.09 11.18
CA ASN A 246 -5.91 1.46 9.83
C ASN A 246 -7.00 2.55 9.95
N ASP A 247 -7.62 2.98 8.85
CA ASP A 247 -8.57 4.09 8.92
C ASP A 247 -9.85 3.74 9.72
N LYS A 248 -10.26 2.47 9.78
CA LYS A 248 -11.43 1.99 10.55
C LYS A 248 -11.10 1.65 12.01
N GLN A 249 -9.81 1.55 12.34
CA GLN A 249 -9.28 1.34 13.69
C GLN A 249 -8.04 2.23 13.88
N PRO A 250 -8.21 3.49 14.29
CA PRO A 250 -7.09 4.45 14.37
C PRO A 250 -6.07 4.13 15.48
N ASP A 251 -6.41 3.29 16.46
CA ASP A 251 -5.55 2.91 17.58
C ASP A 251 -5.62 1.39 17.81
N THR A 252 -4.58 0.81 18.39
CA THR A 252 -4.54 -0.59 18.84
C THR A 252 -5.19 -0.80 20.23
N SER A 253 -5.76 0.27 20.80
CA SER A 253 -6.42 0.27 22.10
C SER A 253 -7.75 1.03 22.13
N VAL A 254 -8.61 0.70 23.10
CA VAL A 254 -9.83 1.46 23.44
C VAL A 254 -9.95 1.66 24.95
N ASP A 255 -10.67 2.71 25.34
CA ASP A 255 -10.91 3.10 26.73
C ASP A 255 -12.41 3.18 27.02
N ASP A 256 -12.88 2.49 28.06
CA ASP A 256 -14.27 2.56 28.55
C ASP A 256 -14.52 3.68 29.56
N ALA A 257 -13.55 4.57 29.72
CA ALA A 257 -13.53 5.66 30.69
C ALA A 257 -13.68 5.19 32.14
N MET A 258 -13.37 3.91 32.43
CA MET A 258 -13.27 3.41 33.79
C MET A 258 -11.82 3.39 34.28
N PRO A 259 -11.55 3.74 35.56
CA PRO A 259 -10.19 3.73 36.10
C PRO A 259 -9.53 2.35 35.99
N GLY A 260 -8.39 2.30 35.29
CA GLY A 260 -7.45 1.19 35.36
C GLY A 260 -7.60 0.09 34.32
N ASN A 261 -8.37 0.27 33.24
CA ASN A 261 -8.46 -0.77 32.21
C ASN A 261 -8.58 -0.26 30.76
N PRO A 262 -7.49 0.26 30.16
CA PRO A 262 -7.43 0.42 28.70
C PRO A 262 -7.28 -0.96 28.05
N PHE A 263 -8.24 -1.33 27.21
CA PHE A 263 -8.18 -2.55 26.41
C PHE A 263 -7.10 -2.34 25.33
N SER A 264 -5.93 -2.94 25.51
CA SER A 264 -4.70 -2.53 24.82
C SER A 264 -4.34 -3.35 23.57
N GLN A 265 -5.16 -4.33 23.21
CA GLN A 265 -4.94 -5.16 22.03
C GLN A 265 -6.27 -5.45 21.36
N ILE A 266 -6.64 -4.59 20.42
CA ILE A 266 -7.93 -4.66 19.75
C ILE A 266 -7.85 -5.08 18.28
N VAL A 267 -8.94 -5.67 17.81
CA VAL A 267 -9.27 -5.86 16.40
C VAL A 267 -10.70 -5.41 16.18
N THR A 268 -10.91 -4.50 15.22
CA THR A 268 -12.21 -3.99 14.82
C THR A 268 -12.56 -4.60 13.48
N LEU A 269 -13.76 -5.20 13.42
CA LEU A 269 -14.32 -5.77 12.21
C LEU A 269 -15.51 -4.92 11.79
N VAL A 270 -15.50 -4.45 10.55
CA VAL A 270 -16.56 -3.61 9.99
C VAL A 270 -17.28 -4.40 8.90
N GLU A 271 -18.60 -4.28 8.88
CA GLU A 271 -19.45 -4.96 7.92
C GLU A 271 -19.17 -4.50 6.49
N ASN A 272 -19.13 -5.42 5.52
CA ASN A 272 -18.82 -5.16 4.11
C ASN A 272 -20.05 -4.65 3.32
N GLY A 273 -20.82 -3.77 3.95
CA GLY A 273 -22.07 -3.23 3.45
C GLY A 273 -23.28 -3.58 4.32
N PRO A 274 -24.33 -2.75 4.30
CA PRO A 274 -25.42 -2.87 5.27
C PRO A 274 -26.14 -4.21 5.14
N ASN A 275 -26.37 -4.86 6.28
CA ASN A 275 -27.11 -6.11 6.37
C ASN A 275 -26.51 -7.29 5.58
N SER A 276 -25.19 -7.32 5.40
CA SER A 276 -24.48 -8.41 4.76
C SER A 276 -24.17 -9.57 5.71
N GLY A 277 -23.93 -9.28 7.00
CA GLY A 277 -23.42 -10.23 7.98
C GLY A 277 -21.97 -10.66 7.75
N ILE A 278 -21.24 -9.99 6.87
CA ILE A 278 -19.84 -10.26 6.53
C ILE A 278 -18.99 -9.11 7.05
N PHE A 279 -18.01 -9.40 7.89
CA PHE A 279 -17.19 -8.42 8.59
C PHE A 279 -15.72 -8.63 8.29
N ASP A 280 -15.02 -7.56 7.95
CA ASP A 280 -13.62 -7.59 7.54
C ASP A 280 -12.75 -6.73 8.47
N SER A 281 -11.49 -7.13 8.62
CA SER A 281 -10.48 -6.40 9.41
C SER A 281 -9.76 -5.29 8.65
N VAL A 282 -10.28 -4.91 7.48
CA VAL A 282 -9.60 -4.02 6.53
C VAL A 282 -10.38 -2.73 6.33
N ASP A 283 -9.64 -1.66 6.06
CA ASP A 283 -10.22 -0.38 5.70
C ASP A 283 -10.50 -0.28 4.18
N ASP A 284 -10.91 0.91 3.74
CA ASP A 284 -11.24 1.15 2.34
C ASP A 284 -9.99 1.35 1.45
N SER A 285 -8.80 1.34 2.05
CA SER A 285 -7.48 1.42 1.38
C SER A 285 -6.76 0.06 1.37
N ASP A 286 -7.49 -1.03 1.65
CA ASP A 286 -6.97 -2.40 1.73
C ASP A 286 -5.87 -2.59 2.78
N VAL A 287 -5.90 -1.86 3.90
CA VAL A 287 -4.94 -2.02 5.01
C VAL A 287 -5.57 -2.82 6.14
N SER A 288 -4.92 -3.92 6.54
CA SER A 288 -5.35 -4.76 7.66
C SER A 288 -4.82 -4.28 9.02
N VAL A 289 -5.60 -4.50 10.07
CA VAL A 289 -5.18 -4.32 11.48
C VAL A 289 -4.32 -5.46 12.03
N VAL A 290 -4.07 -6.52 11.25
CA VAL A 290 -3.20 -7.65 11.66
C VAL A 290 -2.09 -7.83 10.63
N ARG A 291 -0.83 -7.88 11.09
CA ARG A 291 0.35 -8.03 10.22
C ARG A 291 1.33 -9.07 10.75
N ILE A 292 2.14 -9.63 9.86
CA ILE A 292 3.28 -10.48 10.20
C ILE A 292 4.49 -9.62 10.53
N LEU A 293 5.19 -9.99 11.60
CA LEU A 293 6.43 -9.33 12.01
C LEU A 293 7.52 -9.42 10.94
N ALA A 294 8.31 -8.35 10.79
CA ALA A 294 9.45 -8.30 9.87
C ALA A 294 10.50 -9.39 10.14
N ASN A 295 10.57 -9.88 11.38
CA ASN A 295 11.49 -10.94 11.82
C ASN A 295 10.76 -12.21 12.25
N ALA A 296 9.51 -12.42 11.79
CA ALA A 296 8.72 -13.58 12.15
C ALA A 296 9.48 -14.89 11.83
N PRO A 297 9.66 -15.81 12.79
CA PRO A 297 10.35 -17.06 12.54
C PRO A 297 9.58 -17.95 11.57
N ARG A 298 10.27 -18.60 10.64
CA ARG A 298 9.68 -19.56 9.71
C ARG A 298 9.10 -20.78 10.44
N GLY A 299 7.93 -21.24 9.99
CA GLY A 299 7.27 -22.45 10.48
C GLY A 299 6.63 -22.31 11.86
N GLN A 300 6.49 -21.09 12.36
CA GLN A 300 5.72 -20.80 13.57
C GLN A 300 4.32 -20.33 13.20
N THR A 301 3.42 -20.36 14.18
CA THR A 301 2.02 -20.03 13.96
C THR A 301 1.54 -19.01 14.98
N GLY A 302 0.88 -17.97 14.49
CA GLY A 302 -0.15 -17.27 15.25
C GLY A 302 -1.45 -18.09 15.27
N GLN A 303 -2.37 -17.75 16.16
CA GLN A 303 -3.69 -18.40 16.21
C GLN A 303 -4.79 -17.36 16.36
N ILE A 304 -5.87 -17.54 15.61
CA ILE A 304 -7.09 -16.74 15.71
C ILE A 304 -8.25 -17.71 16.00
N ASP A 305 -8.97 -17.45 17.09
CA ASP A 305 -10.10 -18.25 17.51
C ASP A 305 -11.40 -17.44 17.43
N TYR A 306 -12.38 -17.99 16.74
CA TYR A 306 -13.72 -17.45 16.63
C TYR A 306 -14.75 -18.58 16.56
N ASN A 307 -15.86 -18.45 17.29
CA ASN A 307 -16.93 -19.47 17.34
C ASN A 307 -16.40 -20.88 17.69
N GLN A 308 -15.53 -20.98 18.70
CA GLN A 308 -14.82 -22.20 19.12
C GLN A 308 -13.98 -22.89 18.03
N LYS A 309 -13.75 -22.24 16.88
CA LYS A 309 -12.88 -22.74 15.81
C LYS A 309 -11.57 -21.96 15.81
N SER A 310 -10.48 -22.72 15.80
CA SER A 310 -9.12 -22.22 15.75
C SER A 310 -8.60 -22.23 14.32
N THR A 311 -8.06 -21.11 13.86
CA THR A 311 -7.37 -20.98 12.58
C THR A 311 -5.93 -20.54 12.81
N SER A 312 -4.97 -21.23 12.20
CA SER A 312 -3.54 -20.93 12.34
C SER A 312 -3.06 -19.98 11.25
N VAL A 313 -2.29 -18.97 11.67
CA VAL A 313 -1.56 -18.06 10.76
C VAL A 313 -0.12 -18.55 10.69
N LEU A 314 0.19 -19.35 9.66
CA LEU A 314 1.50 -19.99 9.49
C LEU A 314 2.46 -19.07 8.73
N THR A 315 3.64 -18.82 9.30
CA THR A 315 4.70 -18.06 8.64
C THR A 315 5.64 -18.93 7.83
N GLY A 316 6.09 -18.40 6.70
CA GLY A 316 7.18 -18.97 5.94
C GLY A 316 7.40 -18.28 4.61
N SER A 317 8.46 -18.71 3.94
CA SER A 317 8.88 -18.23 2.64
C SER A 317 8.50 -19.21 1.52
N SER A 318 8.49 -18.71 0.30
CA SER A 318 8.27 -19.45 -0.93
C SER A 318 9.57 -19.52 -1.75
N THR A 319 9.54 -20.11 -2.95
CA THR A 319 10.72 -20.12 -3.83
C THR A 319 10.39 -19.30 -5.06
N SER A 320 11.13 -18.22 -5.28
CA SER A 320 10.95 -17.37 -6.44
C SER A 320 11.47 -17.96 -7.75
N THR A 321 10.92 -17.48 -8.87
CA THR A 321 11.41 -17.76 -10.22
C THR A 321 11.37 -16.50 -11.09
N ILE A 322 12.44 -16.24 -11.84
CA ILE A 322 12.51 -15.11 -12.77
C ILE A 322 12.73 -15.61 -14.21
N SER A 323 12.06 -14.98 -15.17
CA SER A 323 12.18 -15.34 -16.58
C SER A 323 12.03 -14.12 -17.50
N ILE A 324 12.73 -14.17 -18.63
CA ILE A 324 12.51 -13.30 -19.78
C ILE A 324 11.69 -14.13 -20.79
N ASN A 325 10.43 -13.75 -21.03
CA ASN A 325 9.37 -14.36 -21.87
C ASN A 325 8.25 -15.19 -21.19
N LYS A 326 7.00 -14.73 -21.42
CA LYS A 326 5.84 -15.55 -21.85
C LYS A 326 4.84 -14.68 -22.63
N SER A 327 4.76 -14.87 -23.94
CA SER A 327 3.55 -14.59 -24.72
C SER A 327 3.39 -15.72 -25.75
N THR A 328 2.52 -16.67 -25.42
CA THR A 328 2.09 -17.74 -26.33
C THR A 328 1.25 -17.16 -27.45
N LEU A 329 1.89 -16.92 -28.58
CA LEU A 329 1.33 -17.17 -29.91
C LEU A 329 2.48 -17.65 -30.80
N THR A 330 2.70 -18.96 -30.78
CA THR A 330 3.63 -19.66 -31.68
C THR A 330 2.92 -20.00 -32.98
N VAL A 331 3.34 -19.35 -34.07
CA VAL A 331 3.31 -19.96 -35.40
C VAL A 331 4.76 -19.96 -35.89
N GLY A 332 5.41 -21.13 -35.87
CA GLY A 332 6.81 -21.35 -36.26
C GLY A 332 7.73 -21.68 -35.08
N GLU A 333 8.55 -22.72 -35.22
CA GLU A 333 9.50 -23.19 -34.20
C GLU A 333 10.70 -22.24 -34.07
N GLY A 334 10.96 -21.75 -32.85
CA GLY A 334 12.19 -21.04 -32.51
C GLY A 334 12.06 -20.19 -31.25
N THR A 335 13.02 -20.31 -30.33
CA THR A 335 13.26 -19.34 -29.26
C THR A 335 13.54 -17.98 -29.88
N LYS A 336 12.74 -16.95 -29.54
CA LYS A 336 13.00 -15.58 -30.00
C LYS A 336 14.25 -15.06 -29.29
N SER A 337 15.36 -14.92 -30.01
CA SER A 337 16.50 -14.09 -29.56
C SER A 337 16.00 -12.66 -29.34
N LEU A 338 16.55 -11.97 -28.33
CA LEU A 338 16.28 -10.56 -28.10
C LEU A 338 16.68 -9.79 -29.37
N THR A 339 15.86 -8.82 -29.78
CA THR A 339 16.11 -7.97 -30.95
C THR A 339 16.09 -6.50 -30.54
N PRO A 340 17.01 -5.65 -31.05
CA PRO A 340 17.10 -4.26 -30.63
C PRO A 340 15.82 -3.49 -30.96
N GLY A 341 15.49 -2.48 -30.13
CA GLY A 341 14.30 -1.65 -30.30
C GLY A 341 12.98 -2.42 -30.15
N LYS A 342 12.95 -3.51 -29.37
CA LYS A 342 11.70 -4.20 -29.01
C LYS A 342 11.61 -4.41 -27.51
N LYS A 343 10.39 -4.28 -26.99
CA LYS A 343 10.05 -4.62 -25.61
C LYS A 343 9.87 -6.13 -25.45
N PHE A 344 10.48 -6.69 -24.41
CA PHE A 344 10.36 -8.08 -23.99
C PHE A 344 9.85 -8.14 -22.56
N PRO A 345 8.85 -9.00 -22.25
CA PRO A 345 8.32 -9.10 -20.90
C PRO A 345 9.32 -9.78 -19.96
N VAL A 346 9.52 -9.17 -18.81
CA VAL A 346 10.17 -9.76 -17.64
C VAL A 346 9.05 -10.24 -16.71
N THR A 347 9.16 -11.47 -16.21
CA THR A 347 8.19 -12.01 -15.26
C THR A 347 8.92 -12.64 -14.08
N LEU A 348 8.56 -12.17 -12.89
CA LEU A 348 8.95 -12.74 -11.61
C LEU A 348 7.71 -13.37 -10.97
N ILE A 349 7.85 -14.59 -10.45
CA ILE A 349 6.85 -15.21 -9.59
C ILE A 349 7.50 -15.34 -8.22
N ASP A 350 6.94 -14.63 -7.24
CA ASP A 350 7.40 -14.64 -5.87
C ASP A 350 6.23 -14.30 -4.93
N SER A 351 5.84 -15.24 -4.06
CA SER A 351 4.76 -14.97 -3.11
C SER A 351 5.23 -14.21 -1.88
N ASP A 352 6.55 -14.07 -1.69
CA ASP A 352 7.13 -13.41 -0.54
C ASP A 352 7.11 -11.89 -0.70
N GLN A 353 7.00 -11.42 -1.94
CA GLN A 353 6.85 -10.00 -2.29
C GLN A 353 5.39 -9.53 -2.42
N ASN A 354 4.43 -10.47 -2.39
CA ASN A 354 2.99 -10.21 -2.27
C ASN A 354 2.68 -10.04 -0.77
N ILE A 355 2.84 -8.81 -0.29
CA ILE A 355 2.70 -8.42 1.10
C ILE A 355 1.24 -8.10 1.42
N ASN A 356 0.51 -7.50 0.48
CA ASN A 356 -0.90 -7.15 0.62
C ASN A 356 -1.75 -7.93 -0.41
N SER A 357 -2.68 -8.75 0.05
CA SER A 357 -3.57 -9.54 -0.83
C SER A 357 -4.78 -8.77 -1.34
N GLY A 358 -5.13 -7.64 -0.73
CA GLY A 358 -6.24 -6.78 -1.15
C GLY A 358 -5.86 -5.84 -2.29
N SER A 359 -4.57 -5.58 -2.51
CA SER A 359 -4.09 -4.66 -3.54
C SER A 359 -2.93 -5.25 -4.35
N ARG A 360 -2.52 -4.55 -5.40
CA ARG A 360 -1.34 -4.93 -6.21
C ARG A 360 -0.07 -4.41 -5.57
N ASP A 361 0.88 -5.31 -5.35
CA ASP A 361 2.21 -4.94 -4.87
C ASP A 361 3.14 -4.45 -6.00
N HIS A 362 4.00 -3.50 -5.68
CA HIS A 362 5.04 -2.96 -6.56
C HIS A 362 6.43 -3.21 -5.97
N LEU A 363 7.38 -3.66 -6.79
CA LEU A 363 8.78 -3.87 -6.36
C LEU A 363 9.60 -2.58 -6.44
N ASP A 364 9.07 -1.52 -5.85
CA ASP A 364 9.65 -0.18 -5.89
C ASP A 364 11.02 -0.15 -5.22
N VAL A 365 11.97 0.57 -5.81
CA VAL A 365 13.31 0.72 -5.22
C VAL A 365 13.29 1.51 -3.91
N PHE A 366 12.25 2.28 -3.66
CA PHE A 366 12.06 3.09 -2.46
C PHE A 366 11.19 2.39 -1.39
N ARG A 367 10.69 1.18 -1.66
CA ARG A 367 10.07 0.30 -0.65
C ARG A 367 11.15 -0.52 0.05
N ASP A 368 11.20 -0.45 1.38
CA ASP A 368 12.25 -1.11 2.16
C ASP A 368 12.08 -2.65 2.25
N THR A 369 10.85 -3.13 2.14
CA THR A 369 10.55 -4.57 2.10
C THR A 369 10.70 -5.19 0.71
N SER A 370 10.86 -4.38 -0.35
CA SER A 370 10.98 -4.91 -1.71
C SER A 370 12.34 -5.60 -1.93
N LEU A 371 12.34 -6.66 -2.74
CA LEU A 371 13.54 -7.18 -3.39
C LEU A 371 13.47 -6.82 -4.88
N VAL A 372 14.57 -6.32 -5.45
CA VAL A 372 14.52 -5.71 -6.79
C VAL A 372 15.38 -6.49 -7.78
N PRO A 373 14.77 -7.11 -8.82
CA PRO A 373 15.54 -7.74 -9.88
C PRO A 373 16.48 -6.73 -10.53
N THR A 374 17.70 -7.17 -10.83
CA THR A 374 18.76 -6.26 -11.25
C THR A 374 19.56 -6.83 -12.42
N LEU A 375 19.84 -5.97 -13.42
CA LEU A 375 20.78 -6.22 -14.50
C LEU A 375 22.00 -5.32 -14.32
N LYS A 376 23.21 -5.89 -14.32
CA LYS A 376 24.48 -5.14 -14.24
C LYS A 376 25.31 -5.37 -15.50
N ILE A 377 25.78 -4.28 -16.11
CA ILE A 377 26.73 -4.30 -17.24
C ILE A 377 28.00 -3.56 -16.80
N GLY A 378 29.16 -4.19 -17.01
CA GLY A 378 30.44 -3.64 -16.57
C GLY A 378 30.55 -3.50 -15.04
N ASN A 379 31.26 -2.47 -14.61
CA ASN A 379 31.60 -2.22 -13.20
C ASN A 379 31.23 -0.78 -12.79
N PRO A 380 29.94 -0.41 -12.77
CA PRO A 380 29.51 0.86 -12.17
C PRO A 380 29.93 0.93 -10.70
N THR A 381 30.14 2.15 -10.20
CA THR A 381 30.23 2.40 -8.76
C THR A 381 28.82 2.60 -8.21
N THR A 382 28.49 1.91 -7.12
CA THR A 382 27.19 1.97 -6.44
C THR A 382 27.39 2.19 -4.95
N LEU A 383 26.30 2.22 -4.17
CA LEU A 383 26.37 2.30 -2.71
C LEU A 383 26.66 0.96 -2.00
N GLU A 384 27.01 -0.12 -2.72
CA GLU A 384 27.26 -1.47 -2.14
C GLU A 384 28.30 -1.49 -0.99
N LYS A 385 29.21 -0.52 -0.97
CA LYS A 385 30.28 -0.41 0.05
C LYS A 385 30.11 0.81 0.94
N ALA A 386 28.99 1.51 0.83
CA ALA A 386 28.78 2.76 1.56
C ALA A 386 28.69 2.52 3.07
N SER A 387 29.23 3.48 3.83
CA SER A 387 29.24 3.47 5.30
C SER A 387 29.23 4.89 5.84
N ASP A 388 29.30 5.03 7.16
CA ASP A 388 29.45 6.32 7.86
C ASP A 388 28.41 7.36 7.43
N VAL A 389 27.14 6.93 7.34
CA VAL A 389 26.01 7.80 6.99
C VAL A 389 25.77 8.78 8.14
N GLN A 390 25.74 10.08 7.84
CA GLN A 390 25.52 11.13 8.82
C GLN A 390 24.54 12.18 8.31
N PHE A 391 23.64 12.61 9.19
CA PHE A 391 22.76 13.75 8.94
C PHE A 391 23.33 15.00 9.61
N HIS A 392 23.29 16.13 8.89
CA HIS A 392 23.80 17.41 9.38
C HIS A 392 22.69 18.45 9.35
N SER A 393 22.60 19.25 10.41
CA SER A 393 21.62 20.35 10.55
C SER A 393 22.06 21.67 9.89
N SER A 394 23.31 21.73 9.42
CA SER A 394 23.86 22.88 8.69
C SER A 394 23.94 22.58 7.20
N ALA A 395 23.64 23.57 6.36
CA ALA A 395 23.85 23.51 4.91
C ALA A 395 25.32 23.74 4.48
N THR A 396 26.22 24.05 5.42
CA THR A 396 27.62 24.38 5.08
C THR A 396 28.65 23.64 5.92
N ALA A 397 28.33 23.29 7.17
CA ALA A 397 29.29 22.69 8.10
C ALA A 397 29.07 21.17 8.20
N LEU A 398 30.13 20.40 7.92
CA LEU A 398 30.13 18.91 7.96
C LEU A 398 30.78 18.34 9.23
N ASN A 399 31.06 19.18 10.22
CA ASN A 399 31.94 18.84 11.35
C ASN A 399 31.20 18.19 12.52
N ALA A 400 29.87 18.16 12.48
CA ALA A 400 29.00 17.82 13.61
C ALA A 400 27.70 17.12 13.12
N GLY A 401 27.86 16.04 12.36
CA GLY A 401 26.75 15.19 11.92
C GLY A 401 26.40 14.10 12.93
N ASP A 402 25.12 13.73 12.98
CA ASP A 402 24.64 12.57 13.73
C ASP A 402 24.69 11.33 12.84
N THR A 403 25.38 10.29 13.31
CA THR A 403 25.49 9.02 12.58
C THR A 403 24.16 8.28 12.56
N ALA A 404 23.75 7.82 11.38
CA ALA A 404 22.64 6.89 11.20
C ALA A 404 23.14 5.46 11.03
N ASN A 405 22.35 4.50 11.48
CA ASN A 405 22.56 3.10 11.11
C ASN A 405 22.31 2.95 9.60
N SER A 406 23.09 2.11 8.95
CA SER A 406 22.87 1.81 7.53
C SER A 406 23.20 0.36 7.19
N SER A 407 22.56 -0.17 6.16
CA SER A 407 22.73 -1.55 5.73
C SER A 407 22.37 -1.74 4.25
N ILE A 408 22.73 -2.89 3.70
CA ILE A 408 22.45 -3.28 2.30
C ILE A 408 21.88 -4.69 2.33
N PRO A 409 20.60 -4.85 2.72
CA PRO A 409 19.97 -6.16 2.85
C PRO A 409 19.88 -6.87 1.49
N ASP A 410 19.55 -6.14 0.42
CA ASP A 410 19.55 -6.63 -0.96
C ASP A 410 20.83 -6.21 -1.68
N LYS A 411 21.84 -7.08 -1.63
CA LYS A 411 23.14 -6.85 -2.30
C LYS A 411 23.04 -6.83 -3.82
N ASN A 412 22.03 -7.46 -4.42
CA ASN A 412 21.90 -7.47 -5.87
C ASN A 412 21.52 -6.08 -6.38
N SER A 413 20.55 -5.42 -5.74
CA SER A 413 20.14 -4.06 -6.12
C SER A 413 21.06 -2.97 -5.58
N ALA A 414 21.97 -3.29 -4.66
CA ALA A 414 22.97 -2.35 -4.12
C ALA A 414 22.35 -1.03 -3.58
N ARG A 415 21.13 -1.12 -3.04
CA ARG A 415 20.43 0.00 -2.40
C ARG A 415 20.95 0.18 -0.97
N LEU A 416 21.22 1.42 -0.58
CA LEU A 416 21.62 1.73 0.79
C LEU A 416 20.37 2.04 1.61
N PHE A 417 20.17 1.28 2.68
CA PHE A 417 19.07 1.48 3.61
C PHE A 417 19.57 2.28 4.79
N ILE A 418 18.96 3.44 5.01
CA ILE A 418 19.28 4.33 6.12
C ILE A 418 18.22 4.14 7.21
N ASP A 419 18.66 3.81 8.43
CA ASP A 419 17.82 3.67 9.61
C ASP A 419 18.13 4.82 10.57
N THR A 420 17.16 5.71 10.74
CA THR A 420 17.28 6.91 11.57
C THR A 420 16.91 6.70 13.03
N SER A 421 16.63 5.46 13.47
CA SER A 421 16.19 5.16 14.83
C SER A 421 17.19 5.58 15.93
N ASN A 422 18.46 5.82 15.57
CA ASN A 422 19.52 6.27 16.46
C ASN A 422 19.98 7.72 16.23
N VAL A 423 19.37 8.44 15.29
CA VAL A 423 19.70 9.84 14.96
C VAL A 423 18.98 10.76 15.95
N ALA A 424 19.68 11.73 16.55
CA ALA A 424 19.15 12.57 17.61
C ALA A 424 18.65 13.94 17.11
N ILE A 425 19.19 14.45 16.00
CA ILE A 425 18.67 15.66 15.37
C ILE A 425 17.25 15.42 14.83
N SER A 426 16.34 16.35 15.10
CA SER A 426 14.96 16.30 14.62
C SER A 426 14.81 16.76 13.17
N THR A 427 15.80 17.51 12.68
CA THR A 427 15.78 18.13 11.36
C THR A 427 17.18 18.20 10.80
N PHE A 428 17.29 18.14 9.47
CA PHE A 428 18.57 18.14 8.79
C PHE A 428 18.56 19.13 7.61
N LYS A 429 19.69 19.23 6.93
CA LYS A 429 19.90 19.97 5.67
C LYS A 429 20.80 19.19 4.73
N GLN A 430 21.66 18.32 5.26
CA GLN A 430 22.59 17.51 4.47
C GLN A 430 22.60 16.06 4.94
N LEU A 431 22.88 15.17 4.00
CA LEU A 431 23.24 13.78 4.21
C LEU A 431 24.65 13.57 3.67
N SER A 432 25.55 13.00 4.48
CA SER A 432 26.87 12.58 4.02
C SER A 432 27.06 11.08 4.19
N LEU A 433 27.81 10.46 3.28
CA LEU A 433 28.20 9.06 3.38
C LEU A 433 29.60 8.83 2.79
N ASN A 434 30.31 7.85 3.33
CA ASN A 434 31.55 7.33 2.78
C ASN A 434 31.19 6.29 1.71
N LEU A 435 31.71 6.41 0.47
CA LEU A 435 31.42 5.43 -0.58
C LEU A 435 32.13 4.08 -0.40
N GLY A 436 33.07 3.98 0.55
CA GLY A 436 33.86 2.77 0.78
C GLY A 436 34.86 2.47 -0.32
N ILE A 437 35.19 3.46 -1.17
CA ILE A 437 36.16 3.36 -2.26
C ILE A 437 37.19 4.49 -2.21
N SER A 438 38.34 4.28 -2.85
CA SER A 438 39.36 5.31 -3.03
C SER A 438 39.17 6.06 -4.34
N ALA A 439 39.68 7.29 -4.40
CA ALA A 439 39.73 8.08 -5.63
C ALA A 439 40.42 7.31 -6.79
N SER A 440 41.48 6.55 -6.48
CA SER A 440 42.19 5.71 -7.46
C SER A 440 41.37 4.54 -7.99
N SER A 441 40.38 4.07 -7.23
CA SER A 441 39.43 3.04 -7.68
C SER A 441 38.28 3.65 -8.46
N LEU A 442 37.94 4.92 -8.17
CA LEU A 442 36.87 5.65 -8.85
C LEU A 442 37.31 6.20 -10.21
N GLN A 443 38.54 6.71 -10.34
CA GLN A 443 39.04 7.35 -11.57
C GLN A 443 38.89 6.48 -12.84
N PRO A 444 39.21 5.17 -12.85
CA PRO A 444 39.09 4.35 -14.06
C PRO A 444 37.67 4.11 -14.54
N LEU A 445 36.65 4.40 -13.71
CA LEU A 445 35.25 4.34 -14.10
C LEU A 445 34.94 5.41 -15.15
N PHE A 446 35.51 6.61 -14.99
CA PHE A 446 35.15 7.76 -15.79
C PHE A 446 35.94 7.83 -17.10
N ILE A 447 35.25 8.25 -18.16
CA ILE A 447 35.84 8.51 -19.46
C ILE A 447 36.22 9.99 -19.52
N ASP A 448 37.51 10.29 -19.47
CA ASP A 448 38.03 11.64 -19.67
C ASP A 448 38.26 11.88 -21.17
N SER A 449 37.33 12.62 -21.78
CA SER A 449 37.32 12.99 -23.21
C SER A 449 38.48 13.91 -23.62
N SER A 450 39.20 14.50 -22.65
CA SER A 450 40.40 15.31 -22.93
C SER A 450 41.63 14.46 -23.27
N LEU A 451 41.60 13.16 -22.94
CA LEU A 451 42.68 12.22 -23.22
C LEU A 451 42.51 11.58 -24.60
N SER A 452 43.63 11.33 -25.28
CA SER A 452 43.62 10.65 -26.58
C SER A 452 43.01 9.24 -26.48
N ASN A 453 42.19 8.86 -27.46
CA ASN A 453 41.53 7.54 -27.55
C ASN A 453 40.45 7.28 -26.49
N ASN A 454 40.01 8.32 -25.79
CA ASN A 454 38.86 8.30 -24.90
C ASN A 454 37.75 9.18 -25.50
N ASP A 455 36.55 8.65 -25.60
CA ASP A 455 35.39 9.38 -26.13
C ASP A 455 34.11 8.80 -25.53
N GLY A 456 33.31 9.59 -24.85
CA GLY A 456 32.16 9.08 -24.12
C GLY A 456 31.54 10.06 -23.15
N THR A 457 30.58 9.56 -22.37
CA THR A 457 29.81 10.35 -21.40
C THR A 457 29.76 9.64 -20.05
N ASN A 458 29.65 10.44 -18.99
CA ASN A 458 29.63 9.98 -17.60
C ASN A 458 28.34 10.47 -16.92
N TRP A 459 27.76 9.68 -16.01
CA TRP A 459 26.42 9.97 -15.48
C TRP A 459 26.29 9.61 -14.01
N VAL A 460 25.38 10.30 -13.32
CA VAL A 460 24.87 9.94 -12.01
C VAL A 460 23.47 9.37 -12.18
N ASN A 461 23.27 8.14 -11.73
CA ASN A 461 21.96 7.52 -11.59
C ASN A 461 21.58 7.53 -10.10
N TYR A 462 20.41 8.04 -9.75
CA TYR A 462 20.04 8.21 -8.34
C TYR A 462 18.55 8.00 -8.10
N ASP A 463 18.21 7.68 -6.85
CA ASP A 463 16.84 7.62 -6.35
C ASP A 463 16.80 8.02 -4.87
N LEU A 464 16.01 9.04 -4.57
CA LEU A 464 15.77 9.61 -3.25
C LEU A 464 14.27 9.66 -2.94
N ARG A 465 13.42 8.94 -3.69
CA ARG A 465 11.96 8.97 -3.53
C ARG A 465 11.52 8.59 -2.10
N SER A 466 12.26 7.73 -1.42
CA SER A 466 11.94 7.33 -0.04
C SER A 466 11.89 8.53 0.92
N PHE A 467 12.71 9.57 0.69
CA PHE A 467 12.75 10.74 1.56
C PHE A 467 11.47 11.59 1.51
N GLY A 468 10.66 11.43 0.46
CA GLY A 468 9.34 12.04 0.37
C GLY A 468 8.32 11.45 1.34
N ASN A 469 8.47 10.16 1.69
CA ASN A 469 7.50 9.43 2.52
C ASN A 469 7.63 9.82 4.00
N ASP A 470 8.82 9.63 4.58
CA ASP A 470 9.02 9.80 6.03
C ASP A 470 9.76 11.09 6.41
N PHE A 471 10.55 11.65 5.49
CA PHE A 471 11.33 12.87 5.77
C PHE A 471 10.69 14.15 5.25
N GLY A 472 9.54 14.04 4.56
CA GLY A 472 8.79 15.18 4.04
C GLY A 472 9.52 15.98 2.96
N ILE A 473 10.59 15.43 2.35
CA ILE A 473 11.33 16.08 1.27
C ILE A 473 10.60 15.82 -0.04
N THR A 474 9.84 16.80 -0.50
CA THR A 474 9.04 16.72 -1.74
C THR A 474 9.60 17.56 -2.88
N ASP A 475 10.57 18.43 -2.59
CA ASP A 475 11.26 19.26 -3.56
C ASP A 475 12.78 19.08 -3.44
N PHE A 476 13.43 18.87 -4.59
CA PHE A 476 14.87 18.68 -4.72
C PHE A 476 15.51 19.82 -5.53
N SER A 477 14.77 20.87 -5.85
CA SER A 477 15.24 21.99 -6.66
C SER A 477 16.42 22.75 -6.04
N ASP A 478 16.54 22.81 -4.71
CA ASP A 478 17.72 23.35 -4.03
C ASP A 478 18.75 22.29 -3.62
N THR A 479 18.62 21.06 -4.14
CA THR A 479 19.52 19.95 -3.80
C THR A 479 20.74 19.92 -4.71
N SER A 480 21.93 19.83 -4.13
CA SER A 480 23.18 19.56 -4.84
C SER A 480 23.85 18.28 -4.35
N ILE A 481 24.70 17.69 -5.20
CA ILE A 481 25.52 16.54 -4.81
C ILE A 481 27.00 16.90 -5.01
N THR A 482 27.78 16.74 -3.94
CA THR A 482 29.22 17.04 -3.92
C THR A 482 30.03 15.82 -3.50
N LEU A 483 31.10 15.54 -4.24
CA LEU A 483 32.12 14.56 -3.85
C LEU A 483 33.25 15.23 -3.06
N PHE A 484 33.66 14.61 -1.95
CA PHE A 484 34.83 15.03 -1.16
C PHE A 484 35.89 13.92 -1.15
N PHE A 485 37.16 14.32 -1.03
CA PHE A 485 38.29 13.42 -1.18
C PHE A 485 39.28 13.50 -0.02
N GLY A 486 39.73 12.33 0.45
CA GLY A 486 40.65 12.19 1.58
C GLY A 486 39.92 12.25 2.91
N SER A 487 39.25 13.37 3.19
CA SER A 487 38.37 13.53 4.36
C SER A 487 37.10 14.29 3.99
N LEU A 488 36.02 14.07 4.74
CA LEU A 488 34.77 14.80 4.60
C LEU A 488 35.01 16.32 4.73
N GLY A 489 34.48 17.11 3.81
CA GLY A 489 34.70 18.57 3.75
C GLY A 489 35.96 19.02 3.00
N SER A 490 36.83 18.09 2.57
CA SER A 490 38.07 18.41 1.84
C SER A 490 37.96 18.19 0.34
N LEU A 491 38.58 19.09 -0.44
CA LEU A 491 38.76 18.96 -1.89
C LEU A 491 37.43 18.72 -2.66
N PRO A 492 36.39 19.55 -2.46
CA PRO A 492 35.07 19.33 -3.06
C PRO A 492 35.12 19.33 -4.59
N ILE A 493 34.25 18.51 -5.18
CA ILE A 493 33.80 18.60 -6.57
C ILE A 493 32.27 18.48 -6.55
N THR A 494 31.56 19.57 -6.82
CA THR A 494 30.12 19.53 -7.04
C THR A 494 29.87 18.83 -8.37
N ILE A 495 29.16 17.70 -8.32
CA ILE A 495 28.88 16.86 -9.49
C ILE A 495 27.45 17.03 -10.01
N ILE A 496 26.56 17.56 -9.18
CA ILE A 496 25.21 18.00 -9.57
C ILE A 496 24.95 19.32 -8.87
N ASP A 497 24.61 20.34 -9.65
CA ASP A 497 24.29 21.68 -9.16
C ASP A 497 22.82 21.75 -8.71
N SER A 498 22.51 22.74 -7.86
CA SER A 498 21.11 22.99 -7.49
C SER A 498 20.30 23.45 -8.71
N GLY A 499 19.06 22.96 -8.79
CA GLY A 499 18.14 23.18 -9.91
C GLY A 499 18.07 22.00 -10.88
N ASP A 500 19.07 21.10 -10.86
CA ASP A 500 19.14 19.97 -11.81
C ASP A 500 18.53 18.67 -11.24
N LEU A 501 18.40 18.55 -9.92
CA LEU A 501 17.95 17.34 -9.26
C LEU A 501 16.40 17.28 -9.18
N SER A 502 15.87 16.07 -9.38
CA SER A 502 14.50 15.72 -9.01
C SER A 502 14.54 14.62 -7.93
N SER A 503 13.46 13.86 -7.70
CA SER A 503 13.49 12.78 -6.72
C SER A 503 14.28 11.55 -7.16
N HIS A 504 14.44 11.33 -8.46
CA HIS A 504 15.21 10.22 -9.05
C HIS A 504 15.58 10.57 -10.50
N GLY A 505 16.56 9.89 -11.08
CA GLY A 505 16.83 10.00 -12.51
C GLY A 505 18.29 9.77 -12.90
N LEU A 506 18.60 10.20 -14.13
CA LEU A 506 19.90 10.04 -14.77
C LEU A 506 20.43 11.39 -15.26
N ILE A 507 21.46 11.92 -14.61
CA ILE A 507 22.05 13.24 -14.90
C ILE A 507 23.47 13.07 -15.45
N GLN A 508 23.80 13.84 -16.49
CA GLN A 508 25.14 13.81 -17.07
C GLN A 508 26.12 14.56 -16.18
N LEU A 509 27.31 14.00 -15.99
CA LEU A 509 28.43 14.68 -15.37
C LEU A 509 29.18 15.54 -16.38
N ASP A 510 29.51 16.76 -15.97
CA ASP A 510 30.33 17.65 -16.78
C ASP A 510 31.76 17.13 -16.96
N ASP A 511 32.29 17.26 -18.18
CA ASP A 511 33.68 16.88 -18.50
C ASP A 511 34.70 17.63 -17.64
N ALA A 512 34.39 18.87 -17.23
CA ALA A 512 35.23 19.64 -16.31
C ALA A 512 35.36 18.96 -14.93
N ASN A 513 34.27 18.37 -14.42
CA ASN A 513 34.27 17.64 -13.15
C ASN A 513 35.09 16.35 -13.26
N VAL A 514 34.99 15.66 -14.41
CA VAL A 514 35.79 14.46 -14.72
C VAL A 514 37.29 14.78 -14.76
N GLN A 515 37.67 15.89 -15.40
CA GLN A 515 39.07 16.32 -15.43
C GLN A 515 39.61 16.66 -14.02
N GLN A 516 38.80 17.28 -13.16
CA GLN A 516 39.19 17.56 -11.78
C GLN A 516 39.43 16.29 -10.96
N LEU A 517 38.63 15.23 -11.18
CA LEU A 517 38.73 13.95 -10.48
C LEU A 517 40.08 13.27 -10.67
N SER A 518 40.75 13.48 -11.82
CA SER A 518 42.08 12.92 -12.13
C SER A 518 43.16 13.33 -11.12
N SER A 519 42.99 14.48 -10.46
CA SER A 519 43.95 15.03 -9.50
C SER A 519 43.68 14.63 -8.05
N ARG A 520 42.57 13.94 -7.78
CA ARG A 520 42.12 13.61 -6.41
C ARG A 520 42.77 12.34 -5.89
N SER A 521 42.87 12.23 -4.56
CA SER A 521 43.42 11.06 -3.86
C SER A 521 42.71 10.85 -2.51
N GLY A 522 42.87 9.64 -1.94
CA GLY A 522 42.26 9.28 -0.65
C GLY A 522 40.85 8.69 -0.79
N THR A 523 40.13 8.60 0.32
CA THR A 523 38.76 8.07 0.42
C THR A 523 37.75 9.01 -0.24
N VAL A 524 36.69 8.48 -0.85
CA VAL A 524 35.63 9.28 -1.48
C VAL A 524 34.40 9.34 -0.58
N TYR A 525 33.88 10.54 -0.37
CA TYR A 525 32.62 10.81 0.33
C TYR A 525 31.63 11.48 -0.61
N VAL A 526 30.35 11.17 -0.45
CA VAL A 526 29.24 11.87 -1.11
C VAL A 526 28.53 12.71 -0.05
N VAL A 527 28.20 13.95 -0.41
CA VAL A 527 27.29 14.80 0.36
C VAL A 527 26.14 15.21 -0.55
N ILE A 528 24.93 14.91 -0.12
CA ILE A 528 23.68 15.40 -0.69
C ILE A 528 23.25 16.57 0.19
N ASN A 529 23.30 17.78 -0.34
CA ASN A 529 22.88 18.99 0.36
C ASN A 529 21.52 19.40 -0.17
N PHE A 530 20.49 19.30 0.66
CA PHE A 530 19.11 19.63 0.29
C PHE A 530 18.79 21.13 0.36
N ASP A 531 19.72 21.93 0.88
CA ASP A 531 19.61 23.38 1.04
C ASP A 531 20.90 24.04 0.56
N SER A 532 21.12 24.02 -0.75
CA SER A 532 22.36 24.54 -1.34
C SER A 532 22.42 26.07 -1.30
N SER A 533 21.27 26.73 -1.32
CA SER A 533 21.16 28.18 -1.15
C SER A 533 21.47 28.64 0.28
N ASN A 534 21.46 27.71 1.24
CA ASN A 534 21.60 27.98 2.67
C ASN A 534 20.62 29.05 3.14
N ASP A 535 19.39 28.95 2.66
CA ASP A 535 18.31 29.83 3.07
C ASP A 535 17.62 29.29 4.33
N THR A 536 16.67 30.09 4.83
CA THR A 536 15.75 29.64 5.87
C THR A 536 14.47 29.25 5.16
N PRO A 537 14.19 27.96 5.03
CA PRO A 537 13.74 27.16 6.17
C PRO A 537 14.67 25.96 6.51
N VAL A 538 14.17 25.08 7.38
CA VAL A 538 14.75 23.78 7.68
C VAL A 538 14.31 22.80 6.59
N VAL A 539 15.21 21.92 6.11
CA VAL A 539 14.93 21.03 4.97
C VAL A 539 14.88 19.57 5.40
N GLY A 540 13.65 19.06 5.48
CA GLY A 540 13.38 17.70 5.93
C GLY A 540 13.33 17.58 7.46
N SER A 541 12.62 16.55 7.91
CA SER A 541 12.46 16.21 9.31
C SER A 541 12.73 14.72 9.49
N ILE A 542 13.38 14.34 10.59
CA ILE A 542 13.46 12.93 10.96
C ILE A 542 12.21 12.64 11.78
N SER A 543 11.28 11.89 11.20
CA SER A 543 10.05 11.48 11.87
C SER A 543 10.37 10.56 13.06
N ALA A 544 9.46 10.49 14.03
CA ALA A 544 9.57 9.53 15.13
C ALA A 544 9.34 8.07 14.65
N GLU A 545 8.85 7.91 13.41
CA GLU A 545 8.64 6.63 12.77
C GLU A 545 9.96 6.05 12.29
N LYS A 546 10.15 4.75 12.51
CA LYS A 546 11.44 4.05 12.34
C LYS A 546 11.52 3.30 11.02
N ASN A 547 11.02 3.90 9.95
CA ASN A 547 11.03 3.29 8.63
C ASN A 547 12.42 3.45 8.01
N LYS A 548 12.94 2.37 7.44
CA LYS A 548 14.22 2.43 6.73
C LYS A 548 14.02 3.18 5.42
N GLN A 549 15.01 3.97 5.03
CA GLN A 549 14.99 4.77 3.81
C GLN A 549 15.96 4.19 2.77
N PRO A 550 15.49 3.45 1.77
CA PRO A 550 16.33 2.97 0.69
C PRO A 550 16.68 4.13 -0.26
N ILE A 551 17.96 4.35 -0.50
CA ILE A 551 18.45 5.31 -1.49
C ILE A 551 19.37 4.65 -2.52
N ILE A 552 19.47 5.28 -3.69
CA ILE A 552 20.37 4.90 -4.77
C ILE A 552 21.24 6.08 -5.17
N PHE A 553 22.53 5.80 -5.35
CA PHE A 553 23.48 6.69 -6.01
C PHE A 553 24.51 5.82 -6.72
N ASP A 554 24.51 5.89 -8.04
CA ASP A 554 25.43 5.16 -8.89
C ASP A 554 26.13 6.10 -9.87
N LEU A 555 27.34 5.73 -10.27
CA LEU A 555 28.15 6.45 -11.25
C LEU A 555 28.35 5.56 -12.47
N PHE A 556 27.91 6.04 -13.63
CA PHE A 556 27.92 5.32 -14.91
C PHE A 556 28.88 5.93 -15.92
N SER A 557 29.28 5.13 -16.89
CA SER A 557 30.03 5.59 -18.06
C SER A 557 29.71 4.77 -19.32
N PHE A 558 29.60 5.47 -20.45
CA PHE A 558 29.30 4.92 -21.76
C PHE A 558 30.22 5.53 -22.82
N GLY A 559 30.86 4.71 -23.63
CA GLY A 559 31.74 5.21 -24.70
C GLY A 559 32.94 4.30 -24.94
N LEU A 560 34.09 4.92 -25.17
CA LEU A 560 35.37 4.31 -25.47
C LEU A 560 36.41 4.79 -24.44
N SER A 561 37.16 3.85 -23.88
CA SER A 561 38.34 4.12 -23.05
C SER A 561 39.52 3.33 -23.60
N ASN A 562 40.59 4.03 -24.00
CA ASN A 562 41.72 3.46 -24.73
C ASN A 562 41.27 2.62 -25.94
N SER A 563 40.30 3.13 -26.71
CA SER A 563 39.67 2.44 -27.85
C SER A 563 38.91 1.13 -27.52
N ASN A 564 38.65 0.83 -26.25
CA ASN A 564 37.79 -0.29 -25.84
C ASN A 564 36.40 0.22 -25.44
N ASP A 565 35.36 -0.52 -25.81
CA ASP A 565 33.99 -0.21 -25.40
C ASP A 565 33.84 -0.23 -23.88
N VAL A 566 33.23 0.81 -23.34
CA VAL A 566 32.88 0.97 -21.94
C VAL A 566 31.38 1.09 -21.81
N ASN A 567 30.82 0.27 -20.93
CA ASN A 567 29.44 0.33 -20.47
C ASN A 567 29.42 -0.12 -19.02
N ASN A 568 29.38 0.86 -18.12
CA ASN A 568 29.30 0.63 -16.69
C ASN A 568 27.95 1.14 -16.22
N ALA A 569 26.99 0.25 -15.99
CA ALA A 569 25.64 0.59 -15.59
C ALA A 569 24.96 -0.53 -14.80
N ILE A 570 23.99 -0.16 -13.97
CA ILE A 570 23.11 -1.07 -13.23
C ILE A 570 21.66 -0.63 -13.50
N TYR A 571 20.78 -1.59 -13.74
CA TYR A 571 19.38 -1.40 -14.08
C TYR A 571 18.51 -2.17 -13.08
N ARG A 572 17.52 -1.52 -12.48
CA ARG A 572 16.69 -2.04 -11.39
C ARG A 572 15.23 -2.06 -11.80
N PHE A 573 14.63 -3.25 -11.82
CA PHE A 573 13.30 -3.45 -12.38
C PHE A 573 12.22 -3.27 -11.30
N GLU A 574 11.45 -2.19 -11.36
CA GLU A 574 10.30 -1.93 -10.49
C GLU A 574 9.07 -2.72 -10.96
N LEU A 575 9.16 -4.05 -10.95
CA LEU A 575 8.09 -4.90 -11.49
C LEU A 575 6.79 -4.74 -10.70
N GLU A 576 5.65 -4.83 -11.40
CA GLU A 576 4.32 -4.67 -10.81
C GLU A 576 3.53 -5.96 -10.83
N GLU A 577 2.75 -6.21 -9.78
CA GLU A 577 1.87 -7.36 -9.74
C GLU A 577 0.76 -7.32 -10.82
N THR A 578 0.42 -8.46 -11.41
CA THR A 578 -0.55 -8.52 -12.53
C THR A 578 -2.01 -8.33 -12.11
N SER A 579 -2.36 -8.71 -10.88
CA SER A 579 -3.66 -8.54 -10.23
C SER A 579 -3.49 -8.77 -8.73
N ASP A 580 -4.44 -8.32 -7.91
CA ASP A 580 -4.41 -8.52 -6.47
C ASP A 580 -4.15 -9.99 -6.14
N ASN A 581 -3.20 -10.23 -5.24
CA ASN A 581 -2.84 -11.56 -4.73
C ASN A 581 -2.41 -12.58 -5.81
N SER A 582 -1.84 -12.13 -6.94
CA SER A 582 -1.37 -13.03 -8.01
C SER A 582 0.04 -13.60 -7.78
N SER A 583 0.84 -12.97 -6.92
CA SER A 583 2.26 -13.24 -6.69
C SER A 583 3.10 -13.22 -7.96
N LYS A 584 2.60 -12.59 -9.03
CA LYS A 584 3.20 -12.55 -10.35
C LYS A 584 3.46 -11.10 -10.74
N PHE A 585 4.73 -10.74 -10.79
CA PHE A 585 5.21 -9.40 -11.10
C PHE A 585 5.71 -9.34 -12.54
N VAL A 586 5.36 -8.29 -13.26
CA VAL A 586 5.70 -8.09 -14.66
C VAL A 586 6.25 -6.70 -14.91
N GLY A 587 7.08 -6.62 -15.94
CA GLY A 587 7.64 -5.40 -16.48
C GLY A 587 8.18 -5.69 -17.88
N THR A 588 8.90 -4.75 -18.47
CA THR A 588 9.51 -4.92 -19.78
C THR A 588 10.98 -4.55 -19.78
N LEU A 589 11.72 -5.15 -20.70
CA LEU A 589 13.06 -4.72 -21.06
C LEU A 589 13.09 -4.38 -22.55
N GLU A 590 13.79 -3.31 -22.89
CA GLU A 590 14.16 -2.91 -24.23
C GLU A 590 15.66 -2.62 -24.26
N TYR A 591 16.32 -2.90 -25.38
CA TYR A 591 17.71 -2.51 -25.55
C TYR A 591 17.95 -1.91 -26.93
N ALA A 592 18.97 -1.06 -26.99
CA ALA A 592 19.50 -0.48 -28.22
C ALA A 592 20.99 -0.81 -28.34
N VAL A 593 21.43 -1.07 -29.58
CA VAL A 593 22.84 -1.33 -29.88
C VAL A 593 23.54 0.01 -30.11
N ALA A 594 24.63 0.22 -29.39
CA ALA A 594 25.47 1.40 -29.55
C ALA A 594 26.27 1.29 -30.86
N ASN A 595 26.38 2.41 -31.56
CA ASN A 595 27.21 2.67 -32.71
C ASN A 595 28.02 3.96 -32.45
N GLN A 596 28.92 4.30 -33.36
CA GLN A 596 29.83 5.45 -33.20
C GLN A 596 29.13 6.81 -33.06
N LEU A 597 27.84 6.91 -33.43
CA LEU A 597 27.08 8.15 -33.36
C LEU A 597 26.23 8.24 -32.09
N ASN A 598 25.54 7.15 -31.71
CA ASN A 598 24.59 7.19 -30.59
C ASN A 598 25.26 6.97 -29.21
N ILE A 599 26.40 6.26 -29.13
CA ILE A 599 27.07 6.02 -27.85
C ILE A 599 27.66 7.31 -27.25
N LEU A 600 27.91 8.29 -28.11
CA LEU A 600 28.44 9.61 -27.78
C LEU A 600 27.34 10.68 -27.68
N ASP A 601 26.10 10.36 -28.06
CA ASP A 601 24.99 11.31 -28.02
C ASP A 601 24.35 11.32 -26.61
N PRO A 602 24.53 12.40 -25.82
CA PRO A 602 23.95 12.45 -24.49
C PRO A 602 22.42 12.44 -24.51
N ASN A 603 21.79 12.92 -25.59
CA ASN A 603 20.34 12.89 -25.70
C ASN A 603 19.82 11.46 -25.83
N PHE A 604 20.54 10.59 -26.52
CA PHE A 604 20.22 9.16 -26.58
C PHE A 604 20.38 8.49 -25.21
N ILE A 605 21.49 8.74 -24.51
CA ILE A 605 21.74 8.16 -23.18
C ILE A 605 20.71 8.65 -22.15
N LYS A 606 20.25 9.90 -22.23
CA LYS A 606 19.12 10.40 -21.41
C LYS A 606 17.81 9.64 -21.64
N THR A 607 17.66 8.90 -22.74
CA THR A 607 16.47 8.07 -22.98
C THR A 607 16.50 6.72 -22.28
N LEU A 608 17.63 6.33 -21.67
CA LEU A 608 17.70 5.10 -20.89
C LEU A 608 16.76 5.18 -19.68
N ARG A 609 16.22 4.03 -19.30
CA ARG A 609 15.37 3.87 -18.13
C ARG A 609 16.06 2.87 -17.22
N THR A 610 16.75 3.41 -16.23
CA THR A 610 17.70 2.70 -15.36
C THR A 610 17.03 2.16 -14.10
N ILE A 611 15.92 2.78 -13.68
CA ILE A 611 15.05 2.38 -12.59
C ILE A 611 13.62 2.59 -13.08
N ASP A 612 12.92 1.52 -13.42
CA ASP A 612 11.62 1.59 -14.10
C ASP A 612 10.98 0.18 -14.15
N ASP A 613 9.68 0.09 -14.44
CA ASP A 613 9.00 -1.15 -14.81
C ASP A 613 9.18 -1.47 -16.31
N GLU A 614 9.56 -0.48 -17.12
CA GLU A 614 9.92 -0.58 -18.54
C GLU A 614 11.39 -0.22 -18.80
N ILE A 615 12.31 -1.06 -18.33
CA ILE A 615 13.76 -0.84 -18.44
C ILE A 615 14.21 -0.68 -19.88
N LYS A 616 15.03 0.35 -20.12
CA LYS A 616 15.72 0.58 -21.40
C LYS A 616 17.22 0.73 -21.16
N PHE A 617 18.01 -0.13 -21.80
CA PHE A 617 19.46 -0.12 -21.67
C PHE A 617 20.19 -0.08 -23.01
N VAL A 618 21.46 0.33 -22.97
CA VAL A 618 22.36 0.32 -24.14
C VAL A 618 23.32 -0.86 -24.07
N VAL A 619 23.68 -1.39 -25.23
CA VAL A 619 24.66 -2.45 -25.39
C VAL A 619 25.75 -1.99 -26.35
N THR A 620 26.99 -1.99 -25.93
CA THR A 620 28.12 -1.43 -26.69
C THR A 620 28.92 -2.48 -27.45
N ASN A 621 28.76 -3.76 -27.10
CA ASN A 621 29.46 -4.87 -27.74
C ASN A 621 28.59 -6.12 -27.74
N ARG A 622 29.00 -7.17 -28.47
CA ARG A 622 28.29 -8.46 -28.51
C ARG A 622 28.32 -9.13 -27.13
N LEU A 623 27.14 -9.31 -26.52
CA LEU A 623 26.96 -9.95 -25.22
C LEU A 623 26.35 -11.34 -25.41
N ILE A 624 27.20 -12.34 -25.63
CA ILE A 624 26.78 -13.74 -25.84
C ILE A 624 27.49 -14.70 -24.89
N ASP A 625 26.95 -15.90 -24.76
CA ASP A 625 27.51 -17.01 -23.98
C ASP A 625 27.77 -16.58 -22.53
N GLU A 626 29.03 -16.62 -22.07
CA GLU A 626 29.44 -16.19 -20.74
C GLU A 626 29.21 -14.69 -20.49
N LYS A 627 29.17 -13.88 -21.55
CA LYS A 627 28.96 -12.42 -21.48
C LYS A 627 27.52 -11.99 -21.77
N GLY A 628 26.58 -12.92 -21.97
CA GLY A 628 25.16 -12.60 -22.13
C GLY A 628 24.61 -11.80 -20.94
N ILE A 629 23.53 -11.04 -21.16
CA ILE A 629 22.90 -10.28 -20.08
C ILE A 629 22.30 -11.22 -19.05
N ALA A 630 22.42 -10.87 -17.78
CA ALA A 630 21.85 -11.64 -16.67
C ALA A 630 21.04 -10.72 -15.78
N ILE A 631 19.75 -11.05 -15.60
CA ILE A 631 18.91 -10.44 -14.58
C ILE A 631 18.95 -11.37 -13.38
N SER A 632 19.35 -10.86 -12.23
CA SER A 632 19.50 -11.62 -10.98
C SER A 632 18.53 -11.13 -9.92
N TYR A 633 18.03 -12.06 -9.13
CA TYR A 633 17.08 -11.83 -8.05
C TYR A 633 17.44 -12.76 -6.89
N SER A 634 17.63 -12.21 -5.68
CA SER A 634 18.07 -12.97 -4.50
C SER A 634 16.96 -12.93 -3.46
N ASP A 635 16.39 -14.08 -3.16
CA ASP A 635 15.21 -14.23 -2.33
C ASP A 635 15.39 -15.38 -1.34
N LEU A 636 14.67 -15.30 -0.22
CA LEU A 636 14.67 -16.31 0.81
C LEU A 636 13.85 -17.49 0.35
N ASP A 637 14.49 -18.61 0.01
CA ASP A 637 13.75 -19.77 -0.46
C ASP A 637 12.85 -20.40 0.61
N LYS A 638 12.00 -21.35 0.19
CA LYS A 638 11.10 -22.09 1.08
C LYS A 638 11.78 -22.84 2.21
N VAL A 639 13.10 -23.08 2.16
CA VAL A 639 13.86 -23.74 3.23
C VAL A 639 14.55 -22.74 4.18
N GLY A 640 14.43 -21.44 3.90
CA GLY A 640 14.96 -20.35 4.71
C GLY A 640 16.40 -19.98 4.35
N VAL A 641 16.85 -20.25 3.13
CA VAL A 641 18.17 -19.87 2.63
C VAL A 641 18.03 -18.87 1.50
N ILE A 642 18.84 -17.81 1.51
CA ILE A 642 18.86 -16.86 0.39
C ILE A 642 19.44 -17.56 -0.83
N THR A 643 18.65 -17.66 -1.89
CA THR A 643 19.04 -18.22 -3.18
C THR A 643 18.95 -17.15 -4.25
N THR A 644 19.99 -17.04 -5.08
CA THR A 644 19.97 -16.17 -6.25
C THR A 644 19.46 -16.96 -7.45
N THR A 645 18.33 -16.54 -7.99
CA THR A 645 17.86 -16.97 -9.30
C THR A 645 18.26 -15.96 -10.35
N SER A 646 18.74 -16.45 -11.50
CA SER A 646 19.15 -15.59 -12.60
C SER A 646 18.59 -16.13 -13.90
N THR A 647 18.15 -15.22 -14.76
CA THR A 647 17.81 -15.52 -16.15
C THR A 647 18.84 -14.88 -17.06
N LYS A 648 19.37 -15.66 -18.00
CA LYS A 648 20.40 -15.21 -18.93
C LYS A 648 19.84 -15.17 -20.34
N SER A 649 20.21 -14.16 -21.10
CA SER A 649 19.86 -14.06 -22.52
C SER A 649 21.01 -13.49 -23.32
N ASP A 650 21.17 -14.01 -24.53
CA ASP A 650 22.16 -13.51 -25.48
C ASP A 650 21.63 -12.30 -26.22
N ILE A 651 22.50 -11.31 -26.42
CA ILE A 651 22.28 -10.18 -27.30
C ILE A 651 23.24 -10.31 -28.49
N SER A 652 22.64 -10.59 -29.64
CA SER A 652 23.36 -10.62 -30.91
C SER A 652 23.38 -9.24 -31.55
N THR A 653 24.50 -8.91 -32.18
CA THR A 653 24.62 -7.78 -33.12
C THR A 653 24.46 -8.30 -34.54
N HIS A 654 23.85 -7.50 -35.40
CA HIS A 654 23.52 -7.82 -36.78
C HIS A 654 24.42 -7.03 -37.73
N SER A 655 24.82 -7.64 -38.85
CA SER A 655 25.46 -6.90 -39.93
C SER A 655 24.41 -6.32 -40.87
N GLY A 656 24.50 -5.03 -41.16
CA GLY A 656 23.67 -4.38 -42.17
C GLY A 656 23.85 -4.99 -43.56
N ILE A 657 22.74 -5.32 -44.21
CA ILE A 657 22.70 -5.80 -45.59
C ILE A 657 22.32 -4.63 -46.49
N VAL A 658 23.25 -4.21 -47.34
CA VAL A 658 22.98 -3.22 -48.39
C VAL A 658 22.53 -3.95 -49.65
N SER A 659 21.37 -3.56 -50.17
CA SER A 659 20.82 -4.07 -51.42
C SER A 659 20.45 -2.93 -52.35
N SER A 660 20.44 -3.21 -53.65
CA SER A 660 20.11 -2.24 -54.68
C SER A 660 18.85 -2.67 -55.40
N GLY A 661 18.03 -1.70 -55.84
CA GLY A 661 16.78 -2.01 -56.55
C GLY A 661 16.99 -2.71 -57.91
N SER A 662 18.21 -2.71 -58.45
CA SER A 662 18.56 -3.41 -59.69
C SER A 662 20.05 -3.71 -59.78
N GLY A 663 20.42 -4.83 -60.40
CA GLY A 663 21.83 -5.16 -60.67
C GLY A 663 22.46 -4.37 -61.83
N THR A 664 21.66 -3.62 -62.61
CA THR A 664 22.12 -2.83 -63.75
C THR A 664 21.32 -1.53 -63.87
N TYR A 665 22.03 -0.40 -64.03
CA TYR A 665 21.43 0.92 -64.14
C TYR A 665 21.71 1.57 -65.49
N ARG A 666 20.74 2.29 -66.05
CA ARG A 666 20.90 3.11 -67.25
C ARG A 666 21.22 4.57 -66.89
N PHE A 667 21.82 5.30 -67.82
CA PHE A 667 22.08 6.73 -67.65
C PHE A 667 20.77 7.48 -67.38
N GLY A 668 20.73 8.25 -66.28
CA GLY A 668 19.55 9.00 -65.83
C GLY A 668 18.53 8.22 -64.98
N GLN A 669 18.77 6.93 -64.70
CA GLN A 669 17.88 6.14 -63.83
C GLN A 669 18.19 6.39 -62.35
N SER A 670 17.16 6.68 -61.55
CA SER A 670 17.29 6.78 -60.10
C SER A 670 17.75 5.45 -59.49
N VAL A 671 18.76 5.52 -58.63
CA VAL A 671 19.29 4.39 -57.88
C VAL A 671 18.66 4.38 -56.50
N THR A 672 17.93 3.31 -56.17
CA THR A 672 17.46 3.07 -54.80
C THR A 672 18.39 2.06 -54.14
N ILE A 673 18.91 2.44 -52.98
CA ILE A 673 19.70 1.59 -52.10
C ILE A 673 18.86 1.34 -50.84
N THR A 674 18.74 0.08 -50.42
CA THR A 674 18.04 -0.32 -49.21
C THR A 674 19.04 -0.95 -48.25
N LEU A 675 19.23 -0.34 -47.09
CA LEU A 675 19.96 -0.90 -45.96
C LEU A 675 18.97 -1.60 -45.04
N LYS A 676 19.21 -2.88 -44.76
CA LYS A 676 18.49 -3.64 -43.72
C LYS A 676 19.45 -3.95 -42.59
N ASP A 677 19.27 -3.29 -41.46
CA ASP A 677 20.05 -3.51 -40.25
C ASP A 677 19.13 -3.40 -39.03
N SER A 678 19.07 -4.46 -38.21
CA SER A 678 18.22 -4.49 -37.02
C SER A 678 18.82 -3.67 -35.87
N ASP A 679 20.12 -3.43 -35.88
CA ASP A 679 20.84 -2.72 -34.82
C ASP A 679 20.65 -1.19 -34.92
N LEU A 680 20.06 -0.72 -36.02
CA LEU A 680 19.63 0.67 -36.20
C LEU A 680 18.28 0.98 -35.54
N ASN A 681 17.61 0.01 -34.91
CA ASN A 681 16.39 0.32 -34.15
C ASN A 681 16.78 0.78 -32.74
N LEU A 682 16.47 2.04 -32.40
CA LEU A 682 16.79 2.65 -31.10
C LEU A 682 15.59 2.70 -30.16
N LYS A 683 14.38 2.57 -30.72
CA LYS A 683 13.11 2.67 -30.01
C LYS A 683 12.10 1.67 -30.55
N SER A 684 11.21 1.21 -29.67
CA SER A 684 10.13 0.27 -30.01
C SER A 684 8.86 0.92 -30.56
N ASP A 685 8.68 2.21 -30.31
CA ASP A 685 7.45 2.96 -30.54
C ASP A 685 7.53 4.00 -31.68
N VAL A 686 8.73 4.26 -32.19
CA VAL A 686 8.97 5.29 -33.23
C VAL A 686 9.80 4.72 -34.38
N ILE A 687 9.53 5.20 -35.59
CA ILE A 687 10.38 4.94 -36.75
C ILE A 687 11.59 5.88 -36.68
N ASP A 688 12.79 5.31 -36.55
CA ASP A 688 14.04 6.07 -36.62
C ASP A 688 14.31 6.53 -38.07
N ILE A 689 14.57 7.84 -38.24
CA ILE A 689 14.90 8.44 -39.55
C ILE A 689 16.37 8.84 -39.56
N TYR A 690 17.14 8.19 -40.42
CA TYR A 690 18.54 8.53 -40.66
C TYR A 690 18.66 9.42 -41.90
N LEU A 691 19.17 10.64 -41.72
CA LEU A 691 19.43 11.56 -42.81
C LEU A 691 20.80 11.28 -43.42
N VAL A 692 20.86 11.28 -44.75
CA VAL A 692 22.13 11.22 -45.46
C VAL A 692 22.81 12.57 -45.30
N ASN A 693 24.04 12.60 -44.76
CA ASN A 693 24.82 13.81 -44.77
C ASN A 693 25.21 14.13 -46.22
N ASN A 694 24.70 15.23 -46.76
CA ASN A 694 24.89 15.62 -48.17
C ASN A 694 26.22 16.35 -48.42
N ASP A 695 27.11 16.43 -47.43
CA ASP A 695 28.42 17.05 -47.59
C ASP A 695 29.51 15.98 -47.74
N PRO A 696 30.20 15.89 -48.89
CA PRO A 696 31.35 15.01 -49.07
C PRO A 696 32.67 15.60 -48.53
N ASN A 697 32.64 16.58 -47.62
CA ASN A 697 33.82 17.20 -47.03
C ASN A 697 33.99 16.90 -45.54
#